data_AF-A0A957RXR2-F1
#
_entry.id   AF-A0A957RXR2-F1
#
_cell.length_a   1.000
_cell.length_b   1.000
_cell.length_c   1.000
_cell.angle_alpha   90.00
_cell.angle_beta   90.00
_cell.angle_gamma   90.00
#
_symmetry.space_group_name_H-M   'P 1'
#
loop_
_entity.id
_entity.type
_entity.pdbx_description
1 polymer ?
#
loop_
_entity_poly.entity_id
_entity_poly.type
_entity_poly.pdbx_seq_one_letter_code
_entity_poly.pdbx_strand_id
1 'polypeptide(L)'
;MFLLEWSASDLLMMALAAIVMSGLVIWLVPSAQAPQKRSYTWAEITVYDQQVPRYFLFAALALVLGGVHIVVKNIPGFWQWLWLAGYGGHLFRDLSNSHIIIVGGGTVLLTGLTWYALPRFVNRPLYSNALAGASLWFTVIGVFGFYLAWMILGLVEGHMVANGWDYMAAKEAVGAWHRVPTRMTSSIMGVGYWTYVLNVVLTVGAARNVASKPRNYLTKFAAVSAGALFVGTVQGVLQVLPANADWIHYAGKFGQYVDPISHAHINLVTGMMVSLAGFLVYFAPRLGGRSVGRRTADLLFWSLTGGSLLFYLAFLLLGLVLGNAATGYGGIHAPWLVPFFSRSRAAILAVAGSIMLAGFWIYFVTLWRTLGVRRMGHEIRQATPAGFWYVSSFALIIGTFQGLLQVIPATAHVLTVPEEVPNIHAQLNMIGGVLLALMGVVYLLLPELVEQTVPTRLRRVTLLGVGGGIAGYYAVTLTSGLVRWSYMAAGADVVTSAQQLGWVAPALLLLTALPLLAGFVAFGWGMYGATRTYRAAMMAGARQAPARYNGPVPPALRKLPRGRVLGMEFAGGLFGWPGLGWLYSGQAMPGIALMLIGPSISWALLPILFSPYTESVFSPYGWAVLLVWLPLSALASTAALAYFLRSTRPPVPTANSAGMEQMAQPSLWRRVPRGTMIGVGLVLIALFSVPIIPLIVGIPDAVIEQPLMAELADRANGAYLEMSDGADQGMLKLYPWSFPVDEFPESAPAVNPAHLQSIFVTQKGLDDAVQYQLYRVEDDDHADAIPLRSEILSFQKELRLTPTQPLDAGNYLITMPTGGMFAGREFYYFRIDPAVTALPPVVGPPSVVAASASPAVTAPEDARGLVVLPLISALLSAGLALVMGRRLAQRVRPHEAAWTVAFALFAVAAGSQVVGDLSGWTPWLARLYYVSGATLVVGWLGLGTWLLLVHRPGLQRAGVWTMLLLSGYAVGLVSLAPVDAAVLQHAGWHALDKPLPLTVLTILLNIVGTVLLVGGALYSAWIFWRKGIMRRRMVGCLLLAGGALVVAAGGSLTRFGHQQYLYVAMSAGIALMFWGYLKTIQPAPAAVSEPARELSRPLLEATPMNQTARAT
;
A
#
# COMPACT_ATOMS: atom_id res chain seq x y z
N MET A 1 13.27 17.64 7.20
CA MET A 1 13.24 17.77 5.73
C MET A 1 12.37 16.71 5.05
N PHE A 2 12.28 15.47 5.57
CA PHE A 2 11.42 14.36 5.08
C PHE A 2 9.93 14.70 4.82
N LEU A 3 9.36 15.72 5.47
CA LEU A 3 7.98 16.17 5.26
C LEU A 3 7.81 17.13 4.06
N LEU A 4 8.90 17.63 3.47
CA LEU A 4 8.88 18.64 2.40
C LEU A 4 8.79 18.04 0.99
N GLU A 5 9.13 16.76 0.82
CA GLU A 5 8.94 16.01 -0.44
C GLU A 5 7.49 15.55 -0.64
N TRP A 6 6.73 15.52 0.45
CA TRP A 6 5.36 15.03 0.46
C TRP A 6 4.43 16.22 0.25
N SER A 7 3.44 16.09 -0.63
CA SER A 7 2.35 17.08 -0.61
C SER A 7 1.70 17.09 0.77
N ALA A 8 1.15 18.24 1.15
CA ALA A 8 0.15 18.31 2.21
C ALA A 8 -0.97 17.27 2.04
N SER A 9 -1.36 16.95 0.81
CA SER A 9 -2.37 15.92 0.52
C SER A 9 -1.93 14.47 0.63
N ASP A 10 -0.67 14.14 0.31
CA ASP A 10 -0.17 12.77 0.51
C ASP A 10 -0.08 12.48 2.01
N LEU A 11 0.38 13.46 2.78
CA LEU A 11 0.39 13.41 4.24
C LEU A 11 -1.03 13.32 4.80
N LEU A 12 -2.00 14.05 4.23
CA LEU A 12 -3.40 14.00 4.65
C LEU A 12 -4.07 12.67 4.34
N MET A 13 -3.86 12.11 3.14
CA MET A 13 -4.41 10.81 2.74
C MET A 13 -3.81 9.66 3.56
N MET A 14 -2.51 9.74 3.83
CA MET A 14 -1.84 8.75 4.66
C MET A 14 -2.25 8.87 6.13
N ALA A 15 -2.42 10.10 6.64
CA ALA A 15 -2.97 10.33 7.97
C ALA A 15 -4.43 9.88 8.08
N LEU A 16 -5.27 10.12 7.06
CA LEU A 16 -6.66 9.68 7.03
C LEU A 16 -6.75 8.15 6.96
N ALA A 17 -5.95 7.51 6.11
CA ALA A 17 -5.84 6.05 6.06
C ALA A 17 -5.36 5.52 7.42
N ALA A 18 -4.31 6.09 8.01
CA ALA A 18 -3.82 5.70 9.33
C ALA A 18 -4.88 5.89 10.43
N ILE A 19 -5.66 6.98 10.41
CA ILE A 19 -6.73 7.26 11.38
C ILE A 19 -7.91 6.31 11.19
N VAL A 20 -8.35 6.05 9.96
CA VAL A 20 -9.42 5.09 9.65
C VAL A 20 -9.00 3.69 10.06
N MET A 21 -7.78 3.28 9.73
CA MET A 21 -7.24 1.97 10.07
C MET A 21 -7.02 1.82 11.58
N SER A 22 -6.49 2.84 12.25
CA SER A 22 -6.36 2.86 13.71
C SER A 22 -7.73 2.84 14.39
N GLY A 23 -8.70 3.60 13.89
CA GLY A 23 -10.07 3.61 14.37
C GLY A 23 -10.76 2.26 14.20
N LEU A 24 -10.52 1.57 13.09
CA LEU A 24 -11.05 0.23 12.82
C LEU A 24 -10.43 -0.83 13.75
N VAL A 25 -9.11 -0.76 13.97
CA VAL A 25 -8.41 -1.63 14.94
C VAL A 25 -8.90 -1.37 16.36
N ILE A 26 -9.01 -0.11 16.78
CA ILE A 26 -9.52 0.27 18.11
C ILE A 26 -10.98 -0.18 18.29
N TRP A 27 -11.80 -0.09 17.24
CA TRP A 27 -13.19 -0.58 17.27
C TRP A 27 -13.29 -2.10 17.43
N LEU A 28 -12.34 -2.86 16.87
CA LEU A 28 -12.28 -4.33 16.98
C LEU A 28 -11.74 -4.84 18.32
N VAL A 29 -11.14 -3.95 19.14
CA VAL A 29 -10.70 -4.26 20.50
C VAL A 29 -11.89 -4.13 21.45
N PRO A 30 -12.37 -5.23 22.08
CA PRO A 30 -13.46 -5.15 23.05
C PRO A 30 -13.11 -4.20 24.21
N SER A 31 -14.08 -3.43 24.69
CA SER A 31 -13.92 -2.59 25.89
C SER A 31 -13.53 -3.47 27.10
N ALA A 32 -12.31 -3.30 27.60
CA ALA A 32 -11.77 -4.11 28.69
C ALA A 32 -12.55 -3.87 30.00
N GLN A 33 -13.23 -4.91 30.51
CA GLN A 33 -13.61 -4.96 31.93
C GLN A 33 -12.37 -5.25 32.78
N ALA A 34 -12.34 -4.74 34.01
CA ALA A 34 -11.21 -4.93 34.91
C ALA A 34 -10.90 -6.43 35.12
N PRO A 35 -9.64 -6.87 34.99
CA PRO A 35 -9.32 -8.29 35.00
C PRO A 35 -9.44 -8.90 36.40
N GLN A 36 -10.36 -9.86 36.56
CA GLN A 36 -10.41 -10.77 37.71
C GLN A 36 -9.66 -12.07 37.41
N LYS A 37 -9.05 -12.69 38.43
CA LYS A 37 -8.46 -14.02 38.29
C LYS A 37 -9.57 -15.03 38.00
N ARG A 38 -9.52 -15.68 36.83
CA ARG A 38 -10.57 -16.59 36.34
C ARG A 38 -9.98 -17.87 35.75
N SER A 39 -10.67 -18.99 35.97
CA SER A 39 -10.46 -20.25 35.26
C SER A 39 -11.43 -20.34 34.08
N TYR A 40 -10.96 -20.86 32.95
CA TYR A 40 -11.76 -21.00 31.73
C TYR A 40 -12.12 -22.46 31.49
N THR A 41 -13.31 -22.68 30.96
CA THR A 41 -13.74 -24.02 30.53
C THR A 41 -13.01 -24.43 29.25
N TRP A 42 -12.93 -25.75 28.98
CA TRP A 42 -12.31 -26.23 27.75
C TRP A 42 -13.04 -25.72 26.50
N ALA A 43 -14.38 -25.68 26.54
CA ALA A 43 -15.19 -25.12 25.45
C ALA A 43 -14.87 -23.65 25.16
N GLU A 44 -14.61 -22.83 26.19
CA GLU A 44 -14.17 -21.44 26.01
C GLU A 44 -12.79 -21.36 25.36
N ILE A 45 -11.85 -22.19 25.78
CA ILE A 45 -10.48 -22.21 25.24
C ILE A 45 -10.47 -22.57 23.75
N THR A 46 -11.38 -23.46 23.31
CA THR A 46 -11.43 -24.00 21.94
C THR A 46 -12.45 -23.32 21.02
N VAL A 47 -13.11 -22.24 21.45
CA VAL A 47 -14.15 -21.54 20.66
C VAL A 47 -13.70 -21.21 19.23
N TYR A 48 -12.43 -20.84 19.04
CA TYR A 48 -11.92 -20.42 17.73
C TYR A 48 -11.48 -21.58 16.83
N ASP A 49 -11.40 -22.82 17.33
CA ASP A 49 -10.94 -23.98 16.56
C ASP A 49 -11.80 -24.22 15.31
N GLN A 50 -13.11 -23.96 15.39
CA GLN A 50 -14.03 -24.02 14.25
C GLN A 50 -13.68 -23.06 13.09
N GLN A 51 -12.84 -22.05 13.30
CA GLN A 51 -12.41 -21.11 12.27
C GLN A 51 -11.07 -21.50 11.65
N VAL A 52 -10.26 -22.33 12.33
CA VAL A 52 -8.91 -22.72 11.91
C VAL A 52 -8.88 -23.42 10.53
N PRO A 53 -9.84 -24.30 10.16
CA PRO A 53 -9.83 -24.94 8.83
C PRO A 53 -9.84 -23.97 7.64
N ARG A 54 -10.30 -22.72 7.80
CA ARG A 54 -10.26 -21.70 6.72
C ARG A 54 -8.84 -21.35 6.33
N TYR A 55 -7.93 -21.29 7.30
CA TYR A 55 -6.52 -20.99 7.08
C TYR A 55 -5.89 -22.08 6.21
N PHE A 56 -6.24 -23.36 6.45
CA PHE A 56 -5.74 -24.48 5.66
C PHE A 56 -6.21 -24.42 4.20
N LEU A 57 -7.45 -24.00 3.97
CA LEU A 57 -8.00 -23.84 2.62
C LEU A 57 -7.34 -22.68 1.85
N PHE A 58 -7.17 -21.52 2.48
CA PHE A 58 -6.51 -20.38 1.83
C PHE A 58 -5.04 -20.66 1.55
N ALA A 59 -4.33 -21.26 2.51
CA ALA A 59 -2.95 -21.68 2.30
C ALA A 59 -2.82 -22.72 1.20
N ALA A 60 -3.72 -23.70 1.15
CA ALA A 60 -3.72 -24.68 0.07
C ALA A 60 -3.94 -24.05 -1.31
N LEU A 61 -4.84 -23.09 -1.43
CA LEU A 61 -5.04 -22.34 -2.68
C LEU A 61 -3.76 -21.57 -3.06
N ALA A 62 -3.17 -20.84 -2.12
CA ALA A 62 -1.95 -20.08 -2.36
C ALA A 62 -0.77 -20.98 -2.80
N LEU A 63 -0.62 -22.16 -2.20
CA LEU A 63 0.41 -23.13 -2.57
C LEU A 63 0.17 -23.75 -3.95
N VAL A 64 -1.08 -24.03 -4.33
CA VAL A 64 -1.40 -24.48 -5.70
C VAL A 64 -1.07 -23.38 -6.71
N LEU A 65 -1.46 -22.13 -6.45
CA LEU A 65 -1.12 -21.00 -7.32
C LEU A 65 0.40 -20.79 -7.42
N GLY A 66 1.11 -20.87 -6.30
CA GLY A 66 2.58 -20.83 -6.27
C GLY A 66 3.21 -21.97 -7.06
N GLY A 67 2.70 -23.20 -6.95
CA GLY A 67 3.15 -24.33 -7.76
C GLY A 67 2.95 -24.12 -9.25
N VAL A 68 1.79 -23.59 -9.65
CA VAL A 68 1.51 -23.24 -11.06
C VAL A 68 2.46 -22.16 -11.52
N HIS A 69 2.70 -21.14 -10.69
CA HIS A 69 3.64 -20.08 -10.99
C HIS A 69 5.08 -20.62 -11.17
N ILE A 70 5.55 -21.53 -10.31
CA ILE A 70 6.86 -22.19 -10.48
C ILE A 70 6.93 -22.93 -11.82
N VAL A 71 5.88 -23.62 -12.23
CA VAL A 71 5.84 -24.28 -13.54
C VAL A 71 5.93 -23.25 -14.67
N VAL A 72 5.07 -22.22 -14.65
CA VAL A 72 4.99 -21.20 -15.70
C VAL A 72 6.31 -20.46 -15.87
N LYS A 73 6.92 -19.98 -14.77
CA LYS A 73 8.16 -19.19 -14.84
C LYS A 73 9.38 -19.97 -15.36
N ASN A 74 9.29 -21.31 -15.42
CA ASN A 74 10.36 -22.18 -15.90
C ASN A 74 10.10 -22.77 -17.29
N ILE A 75 9.01 -22.38 -17.97
CA ILE A 75 8.78 -22.79 -19.36
C ILE A 75 9.96 -22.29 -20.23
N PRO A 76 10.61 -23.16 -21.03
CA PRO A 76 11.67 -22.74 -21.95
C PRO A 76 11.21 -21.59 -22.85
N GLY A 77 12.09 -20.64 -23.17
CA GLY A 77 11.74 -19.40 -23.85
C GLY A 77 11.18 -18.34 -22.90
N PHE A 78 10.11 -18.62 -22.15
CA PHE A 78 9.58 -17.65 -21.18
C PHE A 78 10.55 -17.41 -20.02
N TRP A 79 11.23 -18.44 -19.53
CA TRP A 79 12.30 -18.31 -18.54
C TRP A 79 13.45 -17.42 -19.06
N GLN A 80 13.83 -17.55 -20.33
CA GLN A 80 14.89 -16.73 -20.94
C GLN A 80 14.45 -15.28 -21.08
N TRP A 81 13.20 -15.07 -21.51
CA TRP A 81 12.59 -13.74 -21.57
C TRP A 81 12.54 -13.07 -20.20
N LEU A 82 12.25 -13.81 -19.12
CA LEU A 82 12.28 -13.26 -17.76
C LEU A 82 13.68 -12.78 -17.33
N TRP A 83 14.77 -13.29 -17.91
CA TRP A 83 16.10 -12.74 -17.66
C TRP A 83 16.37 -11.48 -18.49
N LEU A 84 15.94 -11.45 -19.75
CA LEU A 84 15.98 -10.26 -20.60
C LEU A 84 15.17 -9.09 -20.02
N ALA A 85 14.06 -9.41 -19.35
CA ALA A 85 13.19 -8.47 -18.65
C ALA A 85 13.83 -7.82 -17.41
N GLY A 86 15.09 -8.13 -17.10
CA GLY A 86 15.85 -7.56 -15.99
C GLY A 86 15.11 -7.64 -14.65
N TYR A 87 15.06 -6.52 -13.93
CA TYR A 87 14.38 -6.47 -12.62
C TYR A 87 12.86 -6.65 -12.73
N GLY A 88 12.23 -6.26 -13.84
CA GLY A 88 10.82 -6.57 -14.14
C GLY A 88 10.57 -8.09 -14.14
N GLY A 89 11.46 -8.84 -14.76
CA GLY A 89 11.44 -10.30 -14.71
C GLY A 89 11.63 -10.88 -13.30
N HIS A 90 12.48 -10.26 -12.47
CA HIS A 90 12.65 -10.62 -11.06
C HIS A 90 11.36 -10.40 -10.24
N LEU A 91 10.58 -9.34 -10.52
CA LEU A 91 9.27 -9.08 -9.90
C LEU A 91 8.31 -10.25 -10.11
N PHE A 92 8.21 -10.70 -11.35
CA PHE A 92 7.38 -11.83 -11.73
C PHE A 92 7.93 -13.13 -11.12
N ARG A 93 9.17 -13.50 -11.47
CA ARG A 93 9.76 -14.81 -11.22
C ARG A 93 9.94 -15.11 -9.73
N ASP A 94 10.43 -14.14 -8.96
CA ASP A 94 10.94 -14.39 -7.61
C ASP A 94 10.08 -13.72 -6.55
N LEU A 95 9.82 -12.42 -6.67
CA LEU A 95 9.09 -11.68 -5.64
C LEU A 95 7.64 -12.14 -5.55
N SER A 96 6.91 -12.22 -6.67
CA SER A 96 5.51 -12.65 -6.65
C SER A 96 5.37 -14.10 -6.13
N ASN A 97 6.19 -15.02 -6.67
CA ASN A 97 6.18 -16.43 -6.28
C ASN A 97 6.52 -16.65 -4.80
N SER A 98 7.54 -15.96 -4.31
CA SER A 98 7.96 -16.09 -2.91
C SER A 98 6.86 -15.61 -1.97
N HIS A 99 6.19 -14.49 -2.26
CA HIS A 99 5.13 -13.97 -1.39
C HIS A 99 3.91 -14.91 -1.35
N ILE A 100 3.45 -15.44 -2.48
CA ILE A 100 2.28 -16.32 -2.48
C ILE A 100 2.57 -17.65 -1.74
N ILE A 101 3.77 -18.20 -1.87
CA ILE A 101 4.16 -19.44 -1.17
C ILE A 101 4.45 -19.20 0.32
N ILE A 102 5.30 -18.22 0.63
CA ILE A 102 5.78 -17.97 1.99
C ILE A 102 4.70 -17.33 2.85
N VAL A 103 4.08 -16.24 2.37
CA VAL A 103 3.05 -15.53 3.14
C VAL A 103 1.70 -16.22 2.97
N GLY A 104 1.28 -16.43 1.73
CA GLY A 104 -0.02 -17.02 1.40
C GLY A 104 -0.15 -18.47 1.87
N GLY A 105 0.90 -19.27 1.72
CA GLY A 105 0.97 -20.63 2.26
C GLY A 105 1.48 -20.65 3.71
N GLY A 106 2.74 -20.27 3.92
CA GLY A 106 3.45 -20.45 5.18
C GLY A 106 2.85 -19.66 6.33
N THR A 107 2.82 -18.33 6.24
CA THR A 107 2.35 -17.48 7.34
C THR A 107 0.86 -17.69 7.63
N VAL A 108 0.01 -17.91 6.62
CA VAL A 108 -1.39 -18.27 6.85
C VAL A 108 -1.53 -19.59 7.61
N LEU A 109 -0.76 -20.64 7.27
CA LEU A 109 -0.74 -21.87 8.07
C LEU A 109 -0.24 -21.62 9.48
N LEU A 110 0.86 -20.88 9.64
CA LEU A 110 1.45 -20.59 10.93
C LEU A 110 0.45 -19.88 11.85
N THR A 111 -0.16 -18.80 11.38
CA THR A 111 -1.11 -17.99 12.16
C THR A 111 -2.34 -18.81 12.55
N GLY A 112 -2.89 -19.62 11.65
CA GLY A 112 -3.98 -20.55 11.96
C GLY A 112 -3.61 -21.58 13.04
N LEU A 113 -2.41 -22.15 12.95
CA LEU A 113 -1.90 -23.09 13.95
C LEU A 113 -1.58 -22.40 15.29
N THR A 114 -1.14 -21.14 15.27
CA THR A 114 -0.98 -20.32 16.48
C THR A 114 -2.33 -20.10 17.16
N TRP A 115 -3.41 -19.88 16.42
CA TRP A 115 -4.76 -19.74 17.00
C TRP A 115 -5.28 -21.02 17.65
N TYR A 116 -4.85 -22.19 17.17
CA TYR A 116 -5.11 -23.45 17.84
C TYR A 116 -4.25 -23.64 19.10
N ALA A 117 -2.95 -23.34 19.01
CA ALA A 117 -1.96 -23.67 20.03
C ALA A 117 -1.92 -22.66 21.19
N LEU A 118 -1.98 -21.35 20.90
CA LEU A 118 -1.82 -20.29 21.89
C LEU A 118 -2.84 -20.39 23.04
N PRO A 119 -4.17 -20.56 22.79
CA PRO A 119 -5.14 -20.74 23.86
C PRO A 119 -4.80 -21.90 24.80
N ARG A 120 -4.24 -22.99 24.24
CA ARG A 120 -3.82 -24.19 24.96
C ARG A 120 -2.49 -24.01 25.70
N PHE A 121 -1.64 -23.07 25.29
CA PHE A 121 -0.41 -22.70 26.02
C PHE A 121 -0.72 -21.89 27.27
N VAL A 122 -1.59 -20.88 27.11
CA VAL A 122 -1.94 -19.92 28.17
C VAL A 122 -3.17 -20.33 29.00
N ASN A 123 -3.84 -21.42 28.64
CA ASN A 123 -5.03 -21.97 29.30
C ASN A 123 -6.19 -20.95 29.39
N ARG A 124 -6.43 -20.23 28.29
CA ARG A 124 -7.53 -19.25 28.15
C ARG A 124 -7.93 -19.05 26.68
N PRO A 125 -9.16 -18.58 26.37
CA PRO A 125 -9.52 -18.14 25.02
C PRO A 125 -8.61 -17.04 24.50
N LEU A 126 -8.58 -16.90 23.17
CA LEU A 126 -8.02 -15.72 22.50
C LEU A 126 -8.64 -14.44 23.05
N TYR A 127 -7.87 -13.36 23.06
CA TYR A 127 -8.37 -12.07 23.51
C TYR A 127 -9.52 -11.56 22.65
N SER A 128 -9.40 -11.65 21.32
CA SER A 128 -10.49 -11.31 20.39
C SER A 128 -10.54 -12.26 19.20
N ASN A 129 -11.68 -12.93 19.02
CA ASN A 129 -11.96 -13.74 17.83
C ASN A 129 -12.13 -12.84 16.59
N ALA A 130 -12.60 -11.61 16.76
CA ALA A 130 -12.75 -10.66 15.68
C ALA A 130 -11.39 -10.19 15.13
N LEU A 131 -10.39 -9.95 16.01
CA LEU A 131 -9.03 -9.64 15.59
C LEU A 131 -8.37 -10.82 14.86
N ALA A 132 -8.58 -12.06 15.34
CA ALA A 132 -8.07 -13.25 14.65
C ALA A 132 -8.68 -13.40 13.25
N GLY A 133 -9.98 -13.14 13.09
CA GLY A 133 -10.66 -13.17 11.80
C GLY A 133 -10.24 -12.02 10.88
N ALA A 134 -10.11 -10.80 11.40
CA ALA A 134 -9.64 -9.64 10.66
C ALA A 134 -8.21 -9.85 10.15
N SER A 135 -7.34 -10.41 10.99
CA SER A 135 -5.97 -10.78 10.61
C SER A 135 -5.94 -11.70 9.40
N LEU A 136 -6.75 -12.77 9.40
CA LEU A 136 -6.85 -13.68 8.24
C LEU A 136 -7.24 -12.93 6.96
N TRP A 137 -8.33 -12.17 7.01
CA TRP A 137 -8.87 -11.52 5.81
C TRP A 137 -7.95 -10.45 5.26
N PHE A 138 -7.38 -9.61 6.11
CA PHE A 138 -6.42 -8.60 5.67
C PHE A 138 -5.14 -9.23 5.12
N THR A 139 -4.62 -10.30 5.74
CA THR A 139 -3.47 -11.02 5.20
C THR A 139 -3.78 -11.68 3.86
N VAL A 140 -4.92 -12.36 3.71
CA VAL A 140 -5.32 -13.02 2.45
C VAL A 140 -5.58 -12.00 1.34
N ILE A 141 -6.37 -10.97 1.59
CA ILE A 141 -6.65 -9.94 0.58
C ILE A 141 -5.34 -9.24 0.19
N GLY A 142 -4.51 -8.91 1.18
CA GLY A 142 -3.22 -8.26 0.96
C GLY A 142 -2.27 -9.11 0.13
N VAL A 143 -2.03 -10.37 0.51
CA VAL A 143 -1.05 -11.24 -0.18
C VAL A 143 -1.50 -11.62 -1.60
N PHE A 144 -2.79 -11.92 -1.82
CA PHE A 144 -3.28 -12.24 -3.15
C PHE A 144 -3.29 -11.01 -4.06
N GLY A 145 -3.67 -9.84 -3.53
CA GLY A 145 -3.60 -8.57 -4.26
C GLY A 145 -2.15 -8.19 -4.59
N PHE A 146 -1.23 -8.38 -3.64
CA PHE A 146 0.19 -8.12 -3.83
C PHE A 146 0.76 -9.08 -4.89
N TYR A 147 0.52 -10.39 -4.78
CA TYR A 147 0.91 -11.37 -5.78
C TYR A 147 0.47 -10.98 -7.20
N LEU A 148 -0.79 -10.58 -7.37
CA LEU A 148 -1.32 -10.14 -8.65
C LEU A 148 -0.63 -8.84 -9.15
N ALA A 149 -0.42 -7.87 -8.26
CA ALA A 149 0.25 -6.62 -8.60
C ALA A 149 1.67 -6.84 -9.12
N TRP A 150 2.50 -7.65 -8.44
CA TRP A 150 3.87 -7.91 -8.89
C TRP A 150 3.93 -8.77 -10.14
N MET A 151 2.97 -9.70 -10.32
CA MET A 151 2.88 -10.47 -11.55
C MET A 151 2.60 -9.55 -12.75
N ILE A 152 1.65 -8.63 -12.62
CA ILE A 152 1.30 -7.68 -13.69
C ILE A 152 2.44 -6.69 -13.93
N LEU A 153 2.93 -6.03 -12.87
CA LEU A 153 4.02 -5.05 -13.00
C LEU A 153 5.29 -5.68 -13.55
N GLY A 154 5.62 -6.90 -13.12
CA GLY A 154 6.77 -7.63 -13.65
C GLY A 154 6.68 -7.94 -15.14
N LEU A 155 5.47 -8.24 -15.65
CA LEU A 155 5.26 -8.39 -17.09
C LEU A 155 5.36 -7.06 -17.84
N VAL A 156 4.76 -5.99 -17.31
CA VAL A 156 4.72 -4.67 -17.94
C VAL A 156 6.11 -4.03 -17.95
N GLU A 157 6.72 -3.85 -16.78
CA GLU A 157 8.05 -3.25 -16.64
C GLU A 157 9.12 -4.15 -17.27
N GLY A 158 8.95 -5.48 -17.15
CA GLY A 158 9.83 -6.45 -17.78
C GLY A 158 9.79 -6.39 -19.31
N HIS A 159 8.62 -6.19 -19.90
CA HIS A 159 8.50 -5.98 -21.34
C HIS A 159 9.20 -4.70 -21.79
N MET A 160 9.08 -3.60 -21.03
CA MET A 160 9.80 -2.35 -21.36
C MET A 160 11.31 -2.56 -21.30
N VAL A 161 11.81 -3.19 -20.24
CA VAL A 161 13.24 -3.48 -20.06
C VAL A 161 13.78 -4.41 -21.15
N ALA A 162 13.03 -5.45 -21.51
CA ALA A 162 13.40 -6.35 -22.60
C ALA A 162 13.48 -5.65 -23.97
N ASN A 163 12.84 -4.48 -24.11
CA ASN A 163 12.89 -3.62 -25.29
C ASN A 163 13.88 -2.44 -25.13
N GLY A 164 14.87 -2.56 -24.25
CA GLY A 164 15.99 -1.61 -24.13
C GLY A 164 15.80 -0.47 -23.15
N TRP A 165 14.70 -0.46 -22.37
CA TRP A 165 14.53 0.54 -21.32
C TRP A 165 15.38 0.21 -20.10
N ASP A 166 15.95 1.23 -19.46
CA ASP A 166 16.41 1.09 -18.08
C ASP A 166 15.22 0.82 -17.14
N TYR A 167 15.43 0.01 -16.12
CA TYR A 167 14.36 -0.36 -15.18
C TYR A 167 13.83 0.84 -14.39
N MET A 168 14.68 1.79 -13.98
CA MET A 168 14.19 2.97 -13.26
C MET A 168 13.40 3.88 -14.19
N ALA A 169 13.80 4.01 -15.45
CA ALA A 169 13.02 4.69 -16.47
C ALA A 169 11.66 4.01 -16.71
N ALA A 170 11.62 2.68 -16.81
CA ALA A 170 10.39 1.92 -16.96
C ALA A 170 9.45 2.09 -15.75
N LYS A 171 9.99 1.99 -14.53
CA LYS A 171 9.25 2.22 -13.28
C LYS A 171 8.70 3.64 -13.17
N GLU A 172 9.48 4.64 -13.58
CA GLU A 172 9.05 6.05 -13.57
C GLU A 172 7.95 6.32 -14.60
N ALA A 173 8.07 5.75 -15.81
CA ALA A 173 7.06 5.83 -16.85
C ALA A 173 5.73 5.18 -16.45
N VAL A 174 5.78 4.03 -15.76
CA VAL A 174 4.58 3.40 -15.16
C VAL A 174 4.02 4.27 -14.01
N GLY A 175 4.88 4.98 -13.29
CA GLY A 175 4.51 6.10 -12.42
C GLY A 175 3.56 5.73 -11.28
N ALA A 176 2.32 6.23 -11.31
CA ALA A 176 1.34 5.96 -10.26
C ALA A 176 0.86 4.50 -10.26
N TRP A 177 0.90 3.83 -11.41
CA TRP A 177 0.42 2.44 -11.57
C TRP A 177 1.32 1.41 -10.91
N HIS A 178 2.61 1.70 -10.77
CA HIS A 178 3.52 0.91 -9.95
C HIS A 178 3.24 1.15 -8.47
N ARG A 179 3.15 2.43 -8.08
CA ARG A 179 3.16 2.86 -6.68
C ARG A 179 1.87 2.56 -5.92
N VAL A 180 0.70 2.74 -6.53
CA VAL A 180 -0.58 2.64 -5.80
C VAL A 180 -0.96 1.18 -5.46
N PRO A 181 -0.98 0.22 -6.41
CA PRO A 181 -1.40 -1.15 -6.13
C PRO A 181 -0.45 -1.85 -5.15
N THR A 182 0.86 -1.68 -5.32
CA THR A 182 1.88 -2.29 -4.46
C THR A 182 1.78 -1.77 -3.02
N ARG A 183 1.65 -0.46 -2.82
CA ARG A 183 1.50 0.16 -1.49
C ARG A 183 0.18 -0.21 -0.82
N MET A 184 -0.92 -0.22 -1.57
CA MET A 184 -2.23 -0.54 -1.00
C MET A 184 -2.28 -1.98 -0.53
N THR A 185 -1.89 -2.92 -1.38
CA THR A 185 -1.95 -4.36 -1.09
C THR A 185 -0.94 -4.77 0.00
N SER A 186 0.27 -4.18 0.02
CA SER A 186 1.23 -4.38 1.09
C SER A 186 0.77 -3.81 2.43
N SER A 187 0.13 -2.63 2.44
CA SER A 187 -0.41 -2.02 3.66
C SER A 187 -1.57 -2.85 4.24
N ILE A 188 -2.47 -3.35 3.38
CA ILE A 188 -3.55 -4.25 3.79
C ILE A 188 -2.96 -5.52 4.41
N MET A 189 -1.95 -6.13 3.77
CA MET A 189 -1.25 -7.29 4.32
C MET A 189 -0.60 -6.98 5.69
N GLY A 190 0.07 -5.83 5.82
CA GLY A 190 0.71 -5.37 7.06
C GLY A 190 -0.28 -5.22 8.22
N VAL A 191 -1.49 -4.70 7.95
CA VAL A 191 -2.57 -4.63 8.96
C VAL A 191 -3.00 -6.03 9.42
N GLY A 192 -3.04 -7.00 8.50
CA GLY A 192 -3.30 -8.40 8.84
C GLY A 192 -2.28 -8.96 9.83
N TYR A 193 -1.01 -8.59 9.69
CA TYR A 193 0.06 -8.99 10.61
C TYR A 193 -0.03 -8.23 11.94
N TRP A 194 -0.27 -6.93 11.92
CA TRP A 194 -0.33 -6.14 13.16
C TRP A 194 -1.54 -6.53 14.02
N THR A 195 -2.66 -6.90 13.40
CA THR A 195 -3.82 -7.46 14.11
C THR A 195 -3.54 -8.83 14.70
N TYR A 196 -2.78 -9.69 14.00
CA TYR A 196 -2.24 -10.94 14.57
C TYR A 196 -1.38 -10.67 15.80
N VAL A 197 -0.38 -9.79 15.67
CA VAL A 197 0.56 -9.45 16.75
C VAL A 197 -0.16 -8.87 17.95
N LEU A 198 -1.05 -7.90 17.73
CA LEU A 198 -1.85 -7.30 18.79
C LEU A 198 -2.65 -8.35 19.55
N ASN A 199 -3.33 -9.26 18.83
CA ASN A 199 -4.13 -10.29 19.48
C ASN A 199 -3.26 -11.31 20.24
N VAL A 200 -2.07 -11.66 19.74
CA VAL A 200 -1.10 -12.49 20.49
C VAL A 200 -0.68 -11.78 21.77
N VAL A 201 -0.21 -10.53 21.68
CA VAL A 201 0.26 -9.75 22.84
C VAL A 201 -0.83 -9.56 23.88
N LEU A 202 -2.05 -9.21 23.46
CA LEU A 202 -3.20 -9.09 24.37
C LEU A 202 -3.58 -10.45 24.97
N THR A 203 -3.48 -11.53 24.20
CA THR A 203 -3.76 -12.88 24.69
C THR A 203 -2.77 -13.30 25.78
N VAL A 204 -1.48 -13.07 25.55
CA VAL A 204 -0.39 -13.34 26.50
C VAL A 204 -0.46 -12.41 27.71
N GLY A 205 -0.73 -11.12 27.51
CA GLY A 205 -0.85 -10.13 28.57
C GLY A 205 -1.97 -10.45 29.54
N ALA A 206 -3.17 -10.74 29.03
CA ALA A 206 -4.30 -11.12 29.88
C ALA A 206 -4.16 -12.53 30.49
N ALA A 207 -3.24 -13.37 30.01
CA ALA A 207 -2.91 -14.64 30.65
C ALA A 207 -2.27 -14.49 32.04
N ARG A 208 -1.82 -13.28 32.44
CA ARG A 208 -1.35 -13.01 33.81
C ARG A 208 -2.42 -13.29 34.88
N ASN A 209 -3.69 -13.23 34.50
CA ASN A 209 -4.84 -13.40 35.39
C ASN A 209 -5.45 -14.82 35.35
N VAL A 210 -4.77 -15.80 34.74
CA VAL A 210 -5.22 -17.19 34.69
C VAL A 210 -4.65 -17.97 35.87
N ALA A 211 -5.49 -18.74 36.56
CA ALA A 211 -5.14 -19.46 37.79
C ALA A 211 -4.08 -20.56 37.59
N SER A 212 -4.16 -21.35 36.51
CA SER A 212 -3.23 -22.44 36.23
C SER A 212 -2.83 -22.46 34.75
N LYS A 213 -1.52 -22.57 34.48
CA LYS A 213 -0.94 -22.52 33.13
C LYS A 213 0.20 -23.54 32.97
N PRO A 214 -0.09 -24.85 32.89
CA PRO A 214 0.93 -25.89 32.87
C PRO A 214 1.90 -25.79 31.68
N ARG A 215 1.47 -25.16 30.58
CA ARG A 215 2.24 -25.01 29.33
C ARG A 215 2.75 -23.59 29.11
N ASN A 216 2.76 -22.74 30.13
CA ASN A 216 3.12 -21.31 30.00
C ASN A 216 4.54 -21.08 29.43
N TYR A 217 5.45 -22.03 29.62
CA TYR A 217 6.81 -21.94 29.09
C TYR A 217 6.87 -21.95 27.55
N LEU A 218 5.79 -22.40 26.87
CA LEU A 218 5.69 -22.37 25.40
C LEU A 218 5.24 -21.01 24.86
N THR A 219 4.63 -20.17 25.70
CA THR A 219 4.09 -18.86 25.30
C THR A 219 5.18 -17.95 24.71
N LYS A 220 6.42 -18.07 25.17
CA LYS A 220 7.56 -17.29 24.65
C LYS A 220 7.85 -17.54 23.17
N PHE A 221 7.62 -18.76 22.66
CA PHE A 221 7.81 -19.07 21.25
C PHE A 221 6.81 -18.30 20.39
N ALA A 222 5.53 -18.29 20.79
CA ALA A 222 4.49 -17.54 20.09
C ALA A 222 4.70 -16.02 20.20
N ALA A 223 5.11 -15.52 21.38
CA ALA A 223 5.36 -14.09 21.59
C ALA A 223 6.55 -13.57 20.78
N VAL A 224 7.68 -14.30 20.77
CA VAL A 224 8.85 -13.94 19.96
C VAL A 224 8.56 -14.05 18.47
N SER A 225 7.87 -15.12 18.05
CA SER A 225 7.44 -15.28 16.67
C SER A 225 6.59 -14.09 16.20
N ALA A 226 5.59 -13.68 16.99
CA ALA A 226 4.77 -12.51 16.69
C ALA A 226 5.59 -11.22 16.69
N GLY A 227 6.47 -11.01 17.66
CA GLY A 227 7.34 -9.84 17.72
C GLY A 227 8.28 -9.75 16.51
N ALA A 228 8.84 -10.86 16.07
CA ALA A 228 9.71 -10.90 14.90
C ALA A 228 8.95 -10.62 13.59
N LEU A 229 7.76 -11.18 13.41
CA LEU A 229 6.90 -10.84 12.27
C LEU A 229 6.46 -9.37 12.30
N PHE A 230 6.27 -8.79 13.49
CA PHE A 230 6.01 -7.35 13.64
C PHE A 230 7.21 -6.53 13.15
N VAL A 231 8.40 -6.79 13.69
CA VAL A 231 9.64 -6.10 13.29
C VAL A 231 9.88 -6.23 11.79
N GLY A 232 9.74 -7.45 11.26
CA GLY A 232 9.87 -7.71 9.83
C GLY A 232 8.87 -6.91 9.01
N THR A 233 7.58 -6.89 9.34
CA THR A 233 6.61 -6.07 8.59
C THR A 233 6.84 -4.57 8.70
N VAL A 234 7.31 -4.07 9.85
CA VAL A 234 7.66 -2.65 9.99
C VAL A 234 8.85 -2.33 9.09
N GLN A 235 9.90 -3.16 9.09
CA GLN A 235 11.03 -3.03 8.18
C GLN A 235 10.58 -3.11 6.72
N GLY A 236 9.70 -4.06 6.38
CA GLY A 236 9.11 -4.23 5.05
C GLY A 236 8.34 -2.99 4.55
N VAL A 237 7.65 -2.27 5.44
CA VAL A 237 7.00 -0.99 5.10
C VAL A 237 8.03 0.12 4.94
N LEU A 238 9.05 0.17 5.80
CA LEU A 238 10.08 1.20 5.74
C LEU A 238 10.92 1.10 4.46
N GLN A 239 11.29 -0.09 4.03
CA GLN A 239 12.17 -0.30 2.88
C GLN A 239 11.48 -0.01 1.53
N VAL A 240 10.15 -0.05 1.44
CA VAL A 240 9.40 0.28 0.21
C VAL A 240 9.07 1.77 0.08
N LEU A 241 9.44 2.60 1.07
CA LEU A 241 9.32 4.06 0.95
C LEU A 241 10.33 4.56 -0.09
N PRO A 242 9.98 5.50 -1.00
CA PRO A 242 10.83 5.91 -2.14
C PRO A 242 12.28 6.16 -1.77
N ALA A 243 12.53 7.12 -0.87
CA ALA A 243 13.89 7.47 -0.44
C ALA A 243 14.69 6.28 0.16
N ASN A 244 14.01 5.34 0.82
CA ASN A 244 14.67 4.17 1.40
C ASN A 244 14.90 3.08 0.35
N ALA A 245 13.95 2.87 -0.56
CA ALA A 245 14.09 1.91 -1.66
C ALA A 245 15.21 2.35 -2.62
N ASP A 246 15.27 3.63 -2.91
CA ASP A 246 16.32 4.23 -3.73
C ASP A 246 17.66 4.11 -3.01
N TRP A 247 17.75 4.49 -1.72
CA TRP A 247 18.97 4.30 -0.92
C TRP A 247 19.43 2.84 -0.85
N ILE A 248 18.51 1.88 -0.65
CA ILE A 248 18.83 0.44 -0.63
C ILE A 248 19.40 0.02 -1.99
N HIS A 249 18.82 0.49 -3.09
CA HIS A 249 19.33 0.22 -4.43
C HIS A 249 20.75 0.78 -4.61
N TYR A 250 20.96 2.05 -4.27
CA TYR A 250 22.26 2.72 -4.38
C TYR A 250 23.32 2.16 -3.42
N ALA A 251 22.93 1.66 -2.25
CA ALA A 251 23.82 1.00 -1.30
C ALA A 251 24.34 -0.37 -1.82
N GLY A 252 23.85 -0.83 -2.98
CA GLY A 252 24.31 -2.03 -3.66
C GLY A 252 24.29 -3.25 -2.75
N LYS A 253 25.45 -3.92 -2.61
CA LYS A 253 25.60 -5.11 -1.76
C LYS A 253 25.25 -4.85 -0.28
N PHE A 254 25.47 -3.64 0.23
CA PHE A 254 25.11 -3.30 1.61
C PHE A 254 23.62 -3.00 1.77
N GLY A 255 22.98 -2.50 0.71
CA GLY A 255 21.53 -2.46 0.60
C GLY A 255 20.91 -3.86 0.69
N GLN A 256 21.49 -4.84 -0.01
CA GLN A 256 21.04 -6.24 0.04
C GLN A 256 21.07 -6.86 1.45
N TYR A 257 22.00 -6.43 2.30
CA TYR A 257 22.07 -6.86 3.70
C TYR A 257 20.84 -6.38 4.49
N VAL A 258 20.32 -5.20 4.17
CA VAL A 258 19.07 -4.67 4.74
C VAL A 258 17.88 -5.39 4.10
N ASP A 259 17.72 -5.31 2.77
CA ASP A 259 16.65 -5.94 2.00
C ASP A 259 17.21 -6.65 0.77
N PRO A 260 17.02 -7.98 0.61
CA PRO A 260 16.07 -8.82 1.34
C PRO A 260 16.62 -9.58 2.54
N ILE A 261 17.93 -9.57 2.81
CA ILE A 261 18.56 -10.59 3.67
C ILE A 261 18.11 -10.48 5.13
N SER A 262 18.35 -9.33 5.80
CA SER A 262 17.95 -9.19 7.21
C SER A 262 16.43 -9.29 7.39
N HIS A 263 15.66 -8.67 6.48
CA HIS A 263 14.20 -8.73 6.45
C HIS A 263 13.66 -10.17 6.35
N ALA A 264 14.25 -10.99 5.50
CA ALA A 264 13.89 -12.40 5.39
C ALA A 264 14.26 -13.18 6.67
N HIS A 265 15.42 -12.94 7.27
CA HIS A 265 15.86 -13.70 8.45
C HIS A 265 15.01 -13.45 9.69
N ILE A 266 14.63 -12.19 9.95
CA ILE A 266 13.74 -11.87 11.09
C ILE A 266 12.36 -12.53 10.90
N ASN A 267 11.82 -12.53 9.68
CA ASN A 267 10.51 -13.11 9.39
C ASN A 267 10.55 -14.66 9.38
N LEU A 268 11.51 -15.26 8.70
CA LEU A 268 11.53 -16.71 8.45
C LEU A 268 12.18 -17.49 9.59
N VAL A 269 13.31 -17.04 10.10
CA VAL A 269 14.01 -17.77 11.18
C VAL A 269 13.43 -17.39 12.53
N THR A 270 13.44 -16.11 12.90
CA THR A 270 12.91 -15.70 14.21
C THR A 270 11.37 -15.79 14.25
N GLY A 271 10.68 -15.40 13.18
CA GLY A 271 9.23 -15.48 13.09
C GLY A 271 8.72 -16.92 12.93
N MET A 272 9.08 -17.61 11.84
CA MET A 272 8.50 -18.92 11.51
C MET A 272 9.18 -20.08 12.25
N MET A 273 10.51 -20.21 12.21
CA MET A 273 11.22 -21.36 12.79
C MET A 273 11.11 -21.43 14.31
N VAL A 274 11.14 -20.30 15.03
CA VAL A 274 10.90 -20.29 16.48
C VAL A 274 9.51 -20.84 16.80
N SER A 275 8.47 -20.41 16.08
CA SER A 275 7.13 -20.98 16.29
C SER A 275 7.07 -22.47 15.93
N LEU A 276 7.76 -22.89 14.87
CA LEU A 276 7.85 -24.30 14.49
C LEU A 276 8.55 -25.15 15.58
N ALA A 277 9.60 -24.63 16.21
CA ALA A 277 10.23 -25.25 17.37
C ALA A 277 9.27 -25.37 18.55
N GLY A 278 8.45 -24.35 18.82
CA GLY A 278 7.37 -24.43 19.81
C GLY A 278 6.33 -25.50 19.47
N PHE A 279 5.96 -25.63 18.20
CA PHE A 279 5.05 -26.67 17.70
C PHE A 279 5.66 -28.07 17.81
N LEU A 280 6.96 -28.24 17.58
CA LEU A 280 7.64 -29.51 17.80
C LEU A 280 7.47 -29.97 19.25
N VAL A 281 7.79 -29.09 20.20
CA VAL A 281 7.70 -29.38 21.64
C VAL A 281 6.26 -29.72 22.04
N TYR A 282 5.28 -29.02 21.46
CA TYR A 282 3.87 -29.20 21.78
C TYR A 282 3.24 -30.46 21.15
N PHE A 283 3.47 -30.68 19.86
CA PHE A 283 2.83 -31.75 19.09
C PHE A 283 3.61 -33.07 19.11
N ALA A 284 4.86 -33.09 19.55
CA ALA A 284 5.69 -34.30 19.60
C ALA A 284 4.97 -35.54 20.16
N PRO A 285 4.28 -35.50 21.33
CA PRO A 285 3.55 -36.66 21.84
C PRO A 285 2.42 -37.13 20.91
N ARG A 286 1.76 -36.17 20.25
CA ARG A 286 0.66 -36.44 19.31
C ARG A 286 1.16 -36.96 17.95
N LEU A 287 2.43 -36.72 17.63
CA LEU A 287 3.12 -37.32 16.49
C LEU A 287 3.66 -38.73 16.81
N GLY A 288 3.29 -39.30 17.96
CA GLY A 288 3.78 -40.59 18.44
C GLY A 288 5.15 -40.51 19.13
N GLY A 289 5.73 -39.32 19.30
CA GLY A 289 7.01 -39.08 19.96
C GLY A 289 6.94 -39.05 21.49
N ARG A 290 8.10 -38.83 22.12
CA ARG A 290 8.20 -38.62 23.57
C ARG A 290 7.85 -37.18 23.95
N SER A 291 7.50 -36.91 25.20
CA SER A 291 7.33 -35.53 25.68
C SER A 291 8.68 -34.84 25.81
N VAL A 292 8.79 -33.60 25.33
CA VAL A 292 10.00 -32.78 25.48
C VAL A 292 9.95 -32.03 26.81
N GLY A 293 10.96 -32.23 27.65
CA GLY A 293 11.07 -31.56 28.95
C GLY A 293 11.31 -30.05 28.82
N ARG A 294 10.92 -29.29 29.85
CA ARG A 294 11.05 -27.83 29.88
C ARG A 294 12.50 -27.35 29.67
N ARG A 295 13.49 -28.02 30.27
CA ARG A 295 14.92 -27.67 30.09
C ARG A 295 15.35 -27.73 28.62
N THR A 296 14.95 -28.80 27.91
CA THR A 296 15.24 -28.96 26.48
C THR A 296 14.50 -27.91 25.64
N ALA A 297 13.24 -27.63 25.96
CA ALA A 297 12.48 -26.56 25.30
C ALA A 297 13.12 -25.17 25.53
N ASP A 298 13.65 -24.91 26.73
CA ASP A 298 14.33 -23.66 27.06
C ASP A 298 15.66 -23.52 26.32
N LEU A 299 16.46 -24.59 26.27
CA LEU A 299 17.70 -24.64 25.49
C LEU A 299 17.43 -24.39 24.00
N LEU A 300 16.43 -25.07 23.44
CA LEU A 300 16.01 -24.92 22.05
C LEU A 300 15.57 -23.47 21.75
N PHE A 301 14.77 -22.88 22.63
CA PHE A 301 14.30 -21.51 22.47
C PHE A 301 15.47 -20.51 22.44
N TRP A 302 16.34 -20.55 23.45
CA TRP A 302 17.40 -19.54 23.62
C TRP A 302 18.49 -19.66 22.57
N SER A 303 18.87 -20.88 22.20
CA SER A 303 19.86 -21.11 21.13
C SER A 303 19.35 -20.63 19.78
N LEU A 304 18.14 -21.03 19.38
CA LEU A 304 17.57 -20.66 18.08
C LEU A 304 17.25 -19.16 18.00
N THR A 305 16.61 -18.60 19.02
CA THR A 305 16.22 -17.18 19.05
C THR A 305 17.46 -16.28 19.14
N GLY A 306 18.40 -16.59 20.04
CA GLY A 306 19.61 -15.80 20.24
C GLY A 306 20.47 -15.76 18.98
N GLY A 307 20.74 -16.92 18.38
CA GLY A 307 21.49 -16.99 17.13
C GLY A 307 20.80 -16.28 15.97
N SER A 308 19.49 -16.44 15.83
CA SER A 308 18.72 -15.78 14.77
C SER A 308 18.70 -14.26 14.89
N LEU A 309 18.51 -13.72 16.11
CA LEU A 309 18.52 -12.26 16.34
C LEU A 309 19.92 -11.67 16.14
N LEU A 310 20.96 -12.36 16.59
CA LEU A 310 22.34 -11.92 16.36
C LEU A 310 22.66 -11.84 14.87
N PHE A 311 22.24 -12.85 14.09
CA PHE A 311 22.45 -12.88 12.64
C PHE A 311 21.67 -11.79 11.91
N TYR A 312 20.41 -11.57 12.29
CA TYR A 312 19.59 -10.46 11.80
C TYR A 312 20.26 -9.09 12.06
N LEU A 313 20.67 -8.85 13.32
CA LEU A 313 21.30 -7.58 13.70
C LEU A 313 22.66 -7.38 13.02
N ALA A 314 23.43 -8.45 12.83
CA ALA A 314 24.70 -8.37 12.11
C ALA A 314 24.52 -7.87 10.68
N PHE A 315 23.60 -8.46 9.92
CA PHE A 315 23.30 -8.00 8.56
C PHE A 315 22.74 -6.58 8.54
N LEU A 316 21.78 -6.27 9.41
CA LEU A 316 21.16 -4.95 9.45
C LEU A 316 22.19 -3.85 9.77
N LEU A 317 23.04 -4.05 10.78
CA LEU A 317 24.05 -3.07 11.19
C LEU A 317 25.15 -2.92 10.13
N LEU A 318 25.64 -4.02 9.58
CA LEU A 318 26.62 -3.98 8.49
C LEU A 318 26.04 -3.26 7.28
N GLY A 319 24.80 -3.56 6.89
CA GLY A 319 24.12 -2.92 5.77
C GLY A 319 23.92 -1.42 5.98
N LEU A 320 23.45 -0.99 7.16
CA LEU A 320 23.20 0.42 7.45
C LEU A 320 24.48 1.25 7.58
N VAL A 321 25.53 0.72 8.22
CA VAL A 321 26.79 1.46 8.43
C VAL A 321 27.66 1.47 7.16
N LEU A 322 27.87 0.30 6.54
CA LEU A 322 28.68 0.23 5.32
C LEU A 322 27.92 0.79 4.11
N GLY A 323 26.59 0.68 4.08
CA GLY A 323 25.76 1.33 3.06
C GLY A 323 25.83 2.85 3.14
N ASN A 324 25.80 3.44 4.34
CA ASN A 324 26.04 4.87 4.52
C ASN A 324 27.44 5.26 4.02
N ALA A 325 28.47 4.48 4.37
CA ALA A 325 29.83 4.74 3.91
C ALA A 325 29.99 4.63 2.38
N ALA A 326 29.25 3.70 1.75
CA ALA A 326 29.30 3.49 0.30
C ALA A 326 28.54 4.55 -0.49
N THR A 327 27.44 5.07 0.05
CA THR A 327 26.55 6.03 -0.66
C THR A 327 26.81 7.47 -0.26
N GLY A 328 27.46 7.73 0.87
CA GLY A 328 27.66 9.07 1.43
C GLY A 328 26.41 9.67 2.10
N TYR A 329 25.26 8.99 2.07
CA TYR A 329 24.01 9.45 2.70
C TYR A 329 23.15 8.27 3.21
N GLY A 330 22.05 8.54 3.91
CA GLY A 330 21.17 7.49 4.46
C GLY A 330 21.86 6.56 5.47
N GLY A 331 21.24 5.43 5.85
CA GLY A 331 21.85 4.47 6.79
C GLY A 331 22.23 5.04 8.18
N ILE A 332 23.26 4.48 8.81
CA ILE A 332 23.80 4.94 10.10
C ILE A 332 25.16 5.60 9.89
N HIS A 333 25.24 6.90 10.13
CA HIS A 333 26.50 7.65 10.04
C HIS A 333 27.42 7.39 11.24
N ALA A 334 28.28 6.39 11.11
CA ALA A 334 29.26 5.99 12.10
C ALA A 334 30.64 5.71 11.45
N PRO A 335 31.34 6.75 10.94
CA PRO A 335 32.58 6.58 10.19
C PRO A 335 33.68 5.87 11.00
N TRP A 336 33.67 6.01 12.32
CA TRP A 336 34.58 5.32 13.24
C TRP A 336 34.39 3.79 13.28
N LEU A 337 33.22 3.27 12.88
CA LEU A 337 32.96 1.82 12.77
C LEU A 337 33.35 1.24 11.41
N VAL A 338 33.47 2.06 10.37
CA VAL A 338 33.70 1.59 8.99
C VAL A 338 34.99 0.77 8.86
N PRO A 339 36.15 1.18 9.39
CA PRO A 339 37.37 0.38 9.29
C PRO A 339 37.23 -1.00 9.96
N PHE A 340 36.55 -1.05 11.10
CA PHE A 340 36.29 -2.30 11.82
C PHE A 340 35.34 -3.21 11.04
N PHE A 341 34.18 -2.68 10.61
CA PHE A 341 33.19 -3.47 9.87
C PHE A 341 33.69 -3.92 8.49
N SER A 342 34.42 -3.08 7.76
CA SER A 342 35.00 -3.46 6.46
C SER A 342 36.00 -4.61 6.61
N ARG A 343 36.85 -4.58 7.65
CA ARG A 343 37.83 -5.64 7.93
C ARG A 343 37.20 -6.91 8.49
N SER A 344 36.22 -6.77 9.39
CA SER A 344 35.69 -7.88 10.18
C SER A 344 34.34 -8.43 9.69
N ARG A 345 33.74 -7.88 8.63
CA ARG A 345 32.41 -8.29 8.11
C ARG A 345 32.23 -9.79 7.97
N ALA A 346 33.20 -10.48 7.36
CA ALA A 346 33.12 -11.91 7.12
C ALA A 346 33.16 -12.70 8.45
N ALA A 347 34.02 -12.32 9.37
CA ALA A 347 34.11 -12.95 10.68
C ALA A 347 32.85 -12.73 11.52
N ILE A 348 32.29 -11.51 11.52
CA ILE A 348 31.05 -11.17 12.22
C ILE A 348 29.90 -12.05 11.71
N LEU A 349 29.72 -12.12 10.39
CA LEU A 349 28.65 -12.92 9.78
C LEU A 349 28.89 -14.41 10.01
N ALA A 350 30.12 -14.91 9.90
CA ALA A 350 30.44 -16.32 10.10
C ALA A 350 30.18 -16.77 11.55
N VAL A 351 30.56 -15.94 12.54
CA VAL A 351 30.29 -16.21 13.96
C VAL A 351 28.80 -16.19 14.24
N ALA A 352 28.08 -15.15 13.80
CA ALA A 352 26.64 -15.05 14.00
C ALA A 352 25.88 -16.21 13.32
N GLY A 353 26.29 -16.57 12.09
CA GLY A 353 25.73 -17.69 11.33
C GLY A 353 26.02 -19.04 11.99
N SER A 354 27.21 -19.23 12.56
CA SER A 354 27.57 -20.46 13.28
C SER A 354 26.76 -20.63 14.57
N ILE A 355 26.50 -19.55 15.30
CA ILE A 355 25.65 -19.57 16.50
C ILE A 355 24.22 -19.92 16.11
N MET A 356 23.69 -19.34 15.03
CA MET A 356 22.38 -19.68 14.48
C MET A 356 22.32 -21.16 14.09
N LEU A 357 23.34 -21.67 13.39
CA LEU A 357 23.43 -23.06 12.96
C LEU A 357 23.47 -24.03 14.16
N ALA A 358 24.16 -23.68 15.24
CA ALA A 358 24.13 -24.47 16.48
C ALA A 358 22.70 -24.60 17.05
N GLY A 359 21.90 -23.53 16.98
CA GLY A 359 20.47 -23.57 17.33
C GLY A 359 19.66 -24.53 16.45
N PHE A 360 19.92 -24.56 15.14
CA PHE A 360 19.31 -25.53 14.23
C PHE A 360 19.73 -26.97 14.53
N TRP A 361 20.99 -27.23 14.87
CA TRP A 361 21.43 -28.58 15.28
C TRP A 361 20.75 -29.05 16.57
N ILE A 362 20.57 -28.16 17.55
CA ILE A 362 19.78 -28.46 18.75
C ILE A 362 18.34 -28.80 18.37
N TYR A 363 17.75 -28.08 17.42
CA TYR A 363 16.42 -28.40 16.87
C TYR A 363 16.38 -29.79 16.22
N PHE A 364 17.32 -30.14 15.33
CA PHE A 364 17.37 -31.44 14.66
C PHE A 364 17.56 -32.60 15.63
N VAL A 365 18.51 -32.47 16.56
CA VAL A 365 18.76 -33.48 17.60
C VAL A 365 17.52 -33.66 18.47
N THR A 366 16.85 -32.57 18.84
CA THR A 366 15.60 -32.63 19.61
C THR A 366 14.51 -33.35 18.81
N LEU A 367 14.30 -33.00 17.54
CA LEU A 367 13.31 -33.62 16.67
C LEU A 367 13.55 -35.12 16.53
N TRP A 368 14.76 -35.53 16.14
CA TRP A 368 15.12 -36.93 15.90
C TRP A 368 15.12 -37.79 17.16
N ARG A 369 15.57 -37.27 18.29
CA ARG A 369 15.48 -37.98 19.58
C ARG A 369 14.03 -38.15 20.04
N THR A 370 13.21 -37.13 19.82
CA THR A 370 11.83 -37.09 20.30
C THR A 370 10.90 -37.96 19.46
N LEU A 371 11.00 -37.88 18.14
CA LEU A 371 10.21 -38.70 17.21
C LEU A 371 10.83 -40.10 17.03
N GLY A 372 12.11 -40.28 17.34
CA GLY A 372 12.81 -41.56 17.34
C GLY A 372 13.28 -41.99 15.95
N VAL A 373 14.58 -41.82 15.68
CA VAL A 373 15.23 -42.08 14.37
C VAL A 373 14.89 -43.46 13.78
N ARG A 374 14.74 -44.50 14.61
CA ARG A 374 14.43 -45.86 14.14
C ARG A 374 13.07 -45.97 13.41
N ARG A 375 12.12 -45.08 13.71
CA ARG A 375 10.79 -45.07 13.06
C ARG A 375 10.78 -44.30 11.74
N MET A 376 11.78 -43.46 11.49
CA MET A 376 11.83 -42.53 10.37
C MET A 376 11.47 -43.16 9.02
N GLY A 377 12.09 -44.30 8.68
CA GLY A 377 11.80 -44.99 7.41
C GLY A 377 10.36 -45.45 7.27
N HIS A 378 9.75 -45.93 8.37
CA HIS A 378 8.34 -46.33 8.39
C HIS A 378 7.42 -45.11 8.27
N GLU A 379 7.65 -44.05 9.06
CA GLU A 379 6.82 -42.83 9.07
C GLU A 379 6.82 -42.12 7.70
N ILE A 380 7.99 -42.06 7.04
CA ILE A 380 8.12 -41.49 5.68
C ILE A 380 7.36 -42.33 4.66
N ARG A 381 7.54 -43.67 4.66
CA ARG A 381 6.82 -44.57 3.73
C ARG A 381 5.32 -44.53 3.91
N GLN A 382 4.85 -44.38 5.14
CA GLN A 382 3.42 -44.27 5.45
C GLN A 382 2.87 -42.85 5.30
N ALA A 383 3.71 -41.86 5.03
CA ALA A 383 3.36 -40.44 4.96
C ALA A 383 2.51 -40.00 6.16
N THR A 384 2.91 -40.45 7.35
CA THR A 384 2.30 -40.00 8.61
C THR A 384 2.67 -38.54 8.86
N PRO A 385 1.95 -37.82 9.74
CA PRO A 385 2.36 -36.49 10.19
C PRO A 385 3.83 -36.40 10.62
N ALA A 386 4.37 -37.42 11.31
CA ALA A 386 5.78 -37.45 11.69
C ALA A 386 6.73 -37.58 10.48
N GLY A 387 6.34 -38.32 9.44
CA GLY A 387 7.09 -38.43 8.18
C GLY A 387 7.39 -37.07 7.53
N PHE A 388 6.43 -36.14 7.56
CA PHE A 388 6.61 -34.76 7.07
C PHE A 388 7.69 -34.01 7.84
N TRP A 389 7.76 -34.18 9.16
CA TRP A 389 8.78 -33.56 10.00
C TRP A 389 10.18 -34.14 9.75
N TYR A 390 10.29 -35.43 9.44
CA TYR A 390 11.58 -36.02 9.06
C TYR A 390 12.08 -35.47 7.73
N VAL A 391 11.25 -35.46 6.68
CA VAL A 391 11.64 -34.89 5.37
C VAL A 391 11.96 -33.40 5.51
N SER A 392 11.17 -32.67 6.29
CA SER A 392 11.44 -31.28 6.66
C SER A 392 12.82 -31.09 7.29
N SER A 393 13.19 -31.96 8.24
CA SER A 393 14.50 -31.87 8.90
C SER A 393 15.66 -32.06 7.91
N PHE A 394 15.53 -32.95 6.92
CA PHE A 394 16.57 -33.13 5.90
C PHE A 394 16.73 -31.91 4.99
N ALA A 395 15.62 -31.33 4.53
CA ALA A 395 15.65 -30.12 3.72
C ALA A 395 16.29 -28.94 4.48
N LEU A 396 15.92 -28.77 5.76
CA LEU A 396 16.51 -27.74 6.62
C LEU A 396 18.00 -27.97 6.88
N ILE A 397 18.46 -29.21 7.06
CA ILE A 397 19.89 -29.50 7.24
C ILE A 397 20.67 -29.07 6.00
N ILE A 398 20.22 -29.48 4.81
CA ILE A 398 20.89 -29.13 3.54
C ILE A 398 20.89 -27.61 3.35
N GLY A 399 19.73 -26.98 3.49
CA GLY A 399 19.60 -25.54 3.32
C GLY A 399 20.44 -24.77 4.34
N THR A 400 20.31 -25.04 5.63
CA THR A 400 21.09 -24.33 6.67
C THR A 400 22.61 -24.53 6.52
N PHE A 401 23.05 -25.69 6.04
CA PHE A 401 24.46 -25.92 5.72
C PHE A 401 24.92 -25.08 4.52
N GLN A 402 24.15 -25.02 3.43
CA GLN A 402 24.44 -24.11 2.32
C GLN A 402 24.49 -22.64 2.78
N GLY A 403 23.59 -22.23 3.67
CA GLY A 403 23.59 -20.87 4.23
C GLY A 403 24.88 -20.53 4.97
N LEU A 404 25.49 -21.49 5.68
CA LEU A 404 26.82 -21.31 6.27
C LEU A 404 27.89 -21.13 5.18
N LEU A 405 27.88 -21.96 4.15
CA LEU A 405 28.85 -21.87 3.04
C LEU A 405 28.75 -20.53 2.29
N GLN A 406 27.57 -19.92 2.24
CA GLN A 406 27.37 -18.59 1.64
C GLN A 406 28.04 -17.45 2.42
N VAL A 407 28.40 -17.68 3.68
CA VAL A 407 29.00 -16.68 4.56
C VAL A 407 30.51 -16.90 4.72
N ILE A 408 31.01 -18.10 4.42
CA ILE A 408 32.45 -18.41 4.45
C ILE A 408 33.14 -17.75 3.24
N PRO A 409 34.17 -16.91 3.42
CA PRO A 409 34.82 -16.17 2.33
C PRO A 409 35.25 -17.02 1.14
N ALA A 410 35.78 -18.21 1.40
CA ALA A 410 36.27 -19.13 0.37
C ALA A 410 35.17 -19.62 -0.60
N THR A 411 33.91 -19.66 -0.14
CA THR A 411 32.78 -20.20 -0.91
C THR A 411 31.71 -19.15 -1.20
N ALA A 412 31.76 -17.99 -0.53
CA ALA A 412 30.76 -16.95 -0.63
C ALA A 412 30.60 -16.43 -2.06
N HIS A 413 31.69 -16.17 -2.78
CA HIS A 413 31.61 -15.64 -4.15
C HIS A 413 30.85 -16.58 -5.10
N VAL A 414 31.20 -17.87 -5.08
CA VAL A 414 30.56 -18.89 -5.92
C VAL A 414 29.07 -19.06 -5.60
N LEU A 415 28.69 -18.96 -4.32
CA LEU A 415 27.34 -19.27 -3.86
C LEU A 415 26.42 -18.05 -3.68
N THR A 416 26.93 -16.83 -3.87
CA THR A 416 26.16 -15.59 -3.69
C THR A 416 26.11 -14.69 -4.92
N VAL A 417 27.04 -14.83 -5.86
CA VAL A 417 27.03 -14.04 -7.11
C VAL A 417 25.87 -14.44 -8.03
N PRO A 418 25.62 -15.74 -8.30
CA PRO A 418 24.44 -16.15 -9.06
C PRO A 418 23.20 -16.07 -8.15
N GLU A 419 22.34 -15.08 -8.40
CA GLU A 419 21.19 -14.76 -7.54
C GLU A 419 20.19 -15.92 -7.30
N GLU A 420 20.12 -16.88 -8.21
CA GLU A 420 19.29 -18.07 -8.08
C GLU A 420 19.77 -19.02 -6.97
N VAL A 421 21.07 -19.02 -6.64
CA VAL A 421 21.67 -19.91 -5.64
C VAL A 421 21.27 -19.50 -4.20
N PRO A 422 21.35 -18.22 -3.79
CA PRO A 422 20.74 -17.74 -2.55
C PRO A 422 19.21 -17.88 -2.53
N ASN A 423 18.54 -17.66 -3.65
CA ASN A 423 17.09 -17.77 -3.72
C ASN A 423 16.62 -19.22 -3.48
N ILE A 424 17.30 -20.21 -4.06
CA ILE A 424 16.93 -21.61 -3.89
C ILE A 424 17.27 -22.16 -2.49
N HIS A 425 18.31 -21.62 -1.82
CA HIS A 425 18.57 -21.87 -0.40
C HIS A 425 17.33 -21.52 0.45
N ALA A 426 16.81 -20.31 0.26
CA ALA A 426 15.64 -19.83 0.99
C ALA A 426 14.39 -20.66 0.66
N GLN A 427 14.18 -20.98 -0.62
CA GLN A 427 13.06 -21.80 -1.07
C GLN A 427 13.11 -23.24 -0.53
N LEU A 428 14.28 -23.88 -0.48
CA LEU A 428 14.45 -25.21 0.11
C LEU A 428 14.08 -25.21 1.60
N ASN A 429 14.61 -24.23 2.35
CA ASN A 429 14.31 -24.09 3.78
C ASN A 429 12.83 -23.81 4.03
N MET A 430 12.17 -23.03 3.17
CA MET A 430 10.77 -22.69 3.34
C MET A 430 9.81 -23.77 2.87
N ILE A 431 9.95 -24.26 1.63
CA ILE A 431 9.05 -25.25 1.01
C ILE A 431 9.34 -26.64 1.57
N GLY A 432 10.59 -27.08 1.48
CA GLY A 432 11.02 -28.39 1.94
C GLY A 432 11.07 -28.48 3.46
N GLY A 433 11.51 -27.41 4.13
CA GLY A 433 11.63 -27.34 5.58
C GLY A 433 10.33 -26.93 6.29
N VAL A 434 10.09 -25.62 6.42
CA VAL A 434 9.01 -25.08 7.26
C VAL A 434 7.63 -25.55 6.84
N LEU A 435 7.26 -25.34 5.57
CA LEU A 435 5.93 -25.64 5.04
C LEU A 435 5.59 -27.12 5.18
N LEU A 436 6.53 -28.02 4.87
CA LEU A 436 6.30 -29.44 4.96
C LEU A 436 5.99 -29.88 6.41
N ALA A 437 6.71 -29.36 7.40
CA ALA A 437 6.39 -29.61 8.81
C ALA A 437 5.02 -29.04 9.21
N LEU A 438 4.67 -27.84 8.76
CA LEU A 438 3.34 -27.25 8.98
C LEU A 438 2.22 -28.10 8.35
N MET A 439 2.41 -28.60 7.13
CA MET A 439 1.48 -29.55 6.48
C MET A 439 1.31 -30.83 7.31
N GLY A 440 2.39 -31.33 7.91
CA GLY A 440 2.34 -32.46 8.85
C GLY A 440 1.43 -32.17 10.05
N VAL A 441 1.53 -30.98 10.64
CA VAL A 441 0.63 -30.54 11.74
C VAL A 441 -0.82 -30.40 11.25
N VAL A 442 -1.04 -29.87 10.04
CA VAL A 442 -2.37 -29.80 9.45
C VAL A 442 -3.00 -31.19 9.33
N TYR A 443 -2.27 -32.18 8.80
CA TYR A 443 -2.73 -33.56 8.70
C TYR A 443 -2.96 -34.23 10.07
N LEU A 444 -2.23 -33.81 11.10
CA LEU A 444 -2.45 -34.25 12.47
C LEU A 444 -3.75 -33.69 13.07
N LEU A 445 -4.07 -32.43 12.78
CA LEU A 445 -5.22 -31.72 13.38
C LEU A 445 -6.53 -31.91 12.62
N LEU A 446 -6.48 -32.21 11.34
CA LEU A 446 -7.67 -32.36 10.49
C LEU A 446 -8.77 -33.26 11.10
N PRO A 447 -8.44 -34.46 11.62
CA PRO A 447 -9.46 -35.36 12.17
C PRO A 447 -10.16 -34.78 13.41
N GLU A 448 -9.45 -33.96 14.20
CA GLU A 448 -10.01 -33.28 15.37
C GLU A 448 -10.86 -32.07 14.97
N LEU A 449 -10.46 -31.33 13.93
CA LEU A 449 -11.09 -30.05 13.58
C LEU A 449 -12.28 -30.19 12.63
N VAL A 450 -12.31 -31.22 11.78
CA VAL A 450 -13.36 -31.40 10.76
C VAL A 450 -13.91 -32.83 10.68
N GLU A 451 -13.53 -33.71 11.61
CA GLU A 451 -14.00 -35.10 11.70
C GLU A 451 -13.74 -35.94 10.44
N GLN A 452 -12.75 -35.54 9.62
CA GLN A 452 -12.37 -36.23 8.40
C GLN A 452 -10.85 -36.33 8.28
N THR A 453 -10.40 -37.39 7.61
CA THR A 453 -8.98 -37.63 7.33
C THR A 453 -8.71 -37.49 5.83
N VAL A 454 -7.45 -37.19 5.48
CA VAL A 454 -7.02 -37.20 4.08
C VAL A 454 -6.49 -38.58 3.73
N PRO A 455 -6.91 -39.17 2.59
CA PRO A 455 -6.43 -40.48 2.14
C PRO A 455 -4.90 -40.56 2.11
N THR A 456 -4.35 -41.67 2.57
CA THR A 456 -2.90 -41.91 2.59
C THR A 456 -2.24 -41.73 1.23
N ARG A 457 -2.94 -42.05 0.12
CA ARG A 457 -2.45 -41.80 -1.24
C ARG A 457 -2.15 -40.32 -1.49
N LEU A 458 -3.06 -39.41 -1.14
CA LEU A 458 -2.86 -37.96 -1.31
C LEU A 458 -1.77 -37.43 -0.37
N ARG A 459 -1.69 -37.93 0.86
CA ARG A 459 -0.61 -37.59 1.80
C ARG A 459 0.76 -38.01 1.25
N ARG A 460 0.87 -39.21 0.68
CA ARG A 460 2.10 -39.69 0.02
C ARG A 460 2.49 -38.84 -1.18
N VAL A 461 1.53 -38.50 -2.06
CA VAL A 461 1.80 -37.59 -3.19
C VAL A 461 2.20 -36.20 -2.70
N THR A 462 1.60 -35.70 -1.61
CA THR A 462 2.03 -34.43 -1.01
C THR A 462 3.47 -34.51 -0.51
N LEU A 463 3.79 -35.51 0.31
CA LEU A 463 5.11 -35.65 0.94
C LEU A 463 6.22 -35.83 -0.11
N LEU A 464 6.02 -36.75 -1.04
CA LEU A 464 6.99 -37.08 -2.09
C LEU A 464 7.04 -36.01 -3.18
N GLY A 465 5.89 -35.43 -3.56
CA GLY A 465 5.81 -34.37 -4.55
C GLY A 465 6.45 -33.08 -4.05
N VAL A 466 6.09 -32.61 -2.86
CA VAL A 466 6.69 -31.39 -2.29
C VAL A 466 8.15 -31.64 -1.90
N GLY A 467 8.44 -32.68 -1.12
CA GLY A 467 9.79 -32.97 -0.63
C GLY A 467 10.76 -33.41 -1.73
N GLY A 468 10.34 -34.30 -2.62
CA GLY A 468 11.15 -34.74 -3.75
C GLY A 468 11.24 -33.69 -4.86
N GLY A 469 10.14 -32.99 -5.15
CA GLY A 469 10.12 -31.90 -6.13
C GLY A 469 11.05 -30.75 -5.76
N ILE A 470 10.98 -30.24 -4.52
CA ILE A 470 11.89 -29.16 -4.09
C ILE A 470 13.35 -29.62 -4.03
N ALA A 471 13.62 -30.89 -3.69
CA ALA A 471 14.98 -31.42 -3.69
C ALA A 471 15.57 -31.50 -5.12
N GLY A 472 14.77 -31.97 -6.08
CA GLY A 472 15.17 -31.95 -7.50
C GLY A 472 15.35 -30.53 -8.02
N TYR A 473 14.39 -29.65 -7.74
CA TYR A 473 14.43 -28.24 -8.14
C TYR A 473 15.64 -27.52 -7.55
N TYR A 474 15.98 -27.84 -6.30
CA TYR A 474 17.19 -27.39 -5.63
C TYR A 474 18.47 -27.83 -6.35
N ALA A 475 18.60 -29.12 -6.65
CA ALA A 475 19.78 -29.66 -7.31
C ALA A 475 20.00 -29.04 -8.70
N VAL A 476 18.92 -28.90 -9.49
CA VAL A 476 18.98 -28.28 -10.82
C VAL A 476 19.32 -26.79 -10.73
N THR A 477 18.71 -26.04 -9.80
CA THR A 477 19.00 -24.60 -9.67
C THR A 477 20.44 -24.37 -9.18
N LEU A 478 20.90 -25.16 -8.22
CA LEU A 478 22.27 -25.07 -7.70
C LEU A 478 23.29 -25.38 -8.81
N THR A 479 23.11 -26.47 -9.54
CA THR A 479 24.02 -26.84 -10.64
C THR A 479 24.00 -25.80 -11.76
N SER A 480 22.82 -25.34 -12.18
CA SER A 480 22.69 -24.28 -13.19
C SER A 480 23.34 -22.97 -12.75
N GLY A 481 23.19 -22.59 -11.48
CA GLY A 481 23.83 -21.39 -10.93
C GLY A 481 25.36 -21.51 -10.84
N LEU A 482 25.89 -22.70 -10.52
CA LEU A 482 27.33 -22.96 -10.54
C LEU A 482 27.91 -22.91 -11.96
N VAL A 483 27.19 -23.44 -12.95
CA VAL A 483 27.57 -23.31 -14.37
C VAL A 483 27.52 -21.85 -14.78
N ARG A 484 26.47 -21.13 -14.41
CA ARG A 484 26.34 -19.69 -14.72
C ARG A 484 27.43 -18.86 -14.10
N TRP A 485 27.83 -19.18 -12.87
CA TRP A 485 28.98 -18.54 -12.22
C TRP A 485 30.25 -18.68 -13.07
N SER A 486 30.50 -19.83 -13.71
CA SER A 486 31.67 -20.01 -14.56
C SER A 486 31.67 -19.07 -15.77
N TYR A 487 30.50 -18.78 -16.34
CA TYR A 487 30.35 -17.79 -17.42
C TYR A 487 30.57 -16.37 -16.91
N MET A 488 30.03 -16.03 -15.74
CA MET A 488 30.24 -14.72 -15.12
C MET A 488 31.70 -14.48 -14.74
N ALA A 489 32.38 -15.52 -14.22
CA ALA A 489 33.81 -15.48 -13.93
C ALA A 489 34.66 -15.30 -15.21
N ALA A 490 34.14 -15.69 -16.37
CA ALA A 490 34.73 -15.47 -17.68
C ALA A 490 34.33 -14.13 -18.32
N GLY A 491 33.63 -13.24 -17.60
CA GLY A 491 33.27 -11.89 -18.04
C GLY A 491 31.85 -11.72 -18.58
N ALA A 492 31.02 -12.77 -18.62
CA ALA A 492 29.63 -12.64 -19.07
C ALA A 492 28.75 -11.89 -18.04
N ASP A 493 27.91 -10.96 -18.52
CA ASP A 493 26.91 -10.30 -17.68
C ASP A 493 25.79 -11.25 -17.21
N VAL A 494 24.89 -10.76 -16.35
CA VAL A 494 23.81 -11.56 -15.74
C VAL A 494 22.84 -12.15 -16.78
N VAL A 495 22.55 -11.43 -17.85
CA VAL A 495 21.61 -11.83 -18.91
C VAL A 495 22.29 -12.79 -19.86
N THR A 496 23.47 -12.44 -20.35
CA THR A 496 24.28 -13.24 -21.26
C THR A 496 24.63 -14.60 -20.64
N SER A 497 25.07 -14.62 -19.38
CA SER A 497 25.36 -15.87 -18.67
C SER A 497 24.11 -16.75 -18.47
N ALA A 498 22.92 -16.17 -18.30
CA ALA A 498 21.68 -16.92 -18.22
C ALA A 498 21.27 -17.52 -19.58
N GLN A 499 21.47 -16.78 -20.67
CA GLN A 499 21.19 -17.26 -22.03
C GLN A 499 22.10 -18.41 -22.46
N GLN A 500 23.37 -18.39 -22.04
CA GLN A 500 24.35 -19.45 -22.34
C GLN A 500 23.97 -20.82 -21.74
N LEU A 501 23.11 -20.86 -20.71
CA LEU A 501 22.54 -22.12 -20.20
C LEU A 501 21.60 -22.82 -21.20
N GLY A 502 21.15 -22.11 -22.24
CA GLY A 502 20.25 -22.62 -23.27
C GLY A 502 18.90 -23.08 -22.71
N TRP A 503 18.28 -24.04 -23.40
CA TRP A 503 16.99 -24.61 -22.98
C TRP A 503 17.08 -25.75 -21.97
N VAL A 504 18.28 -26.31 -21.75
CA VAL A 504 18.45 -27.47 -20.86
C VAL A 504 18.14 -27.11 -19.41
N ALA A 505 18.69 -26.00 -18.91
CA ALA A 505 18.43 -25.55 -17.54
C ALA A 505 16.94 -25.31 -17.25
N PRO A 506 16.20 -24.47 -18.02
CA PRO A 506 14.77 -24.27 -17.78
C PRO A 506 13.95 -25.55 -17.99
N ALA A 507 14.31 -26.43 -18.94
CA ALA A 507 13.62 -27.71 -19.12
C ALA A 507 13.76 -28.62 -17.87
N LEU A 508 14.96 -28.71 -17.30
CA LEU A 508 15.18 -29.47 -16.05
C LEU A 508 14.47 -28.84 -14.85
N LEU A 509 14.43 -27.51 -14.77
CA LEU A 509 13.67 -26.79 -13.74
C LEU A 509 12.16 -27.05 -13.88
N LEU A 510 11.64 -27.05 -15.10
CA LEU A 510 10.25 -27.40 -15.39
C LEU A 510 9.92 -28.84 -14.99
N LEU A 511 10.78 -29.80 -15.37
CA LEU A 511 10.61 -31.21 -15.03
C LEU A 511 10.59 -31.45 -13.51
N THR A 512 11.40 -30.70 -12.76
CA THR A 512 11.44 -30.80 -11.28
C THR A 512 10.33 -29.99 -10.60
N ALA A 513 9.79 -28.96 -11.26
CA ALA A 513 8.64 -28.19 -10.80
C ALA A 513 7.32 -28.99 -10.87
N LEU A 514 7.16 -29.91 -11.82
CA LEU A 514 5.93 -30.71 -11.99
C LEU A 514 5.60 -31.60 -10.77
N PRO A 515 6.54 -32.39 -10.21
CA PRO A 515 6.32 -33.10 -8.95
C PRO A 515 5.95 -32.18 -7.78
N LEU A 516 6.58 -30.99 -7.71
CA LEU A 516 6.30 -30.00 -6.67
C LEU A 516 4.85 -29.48 -6.78
N LEU A 517 4.41 -29.13 -7.99
CA LEU A 517 3.02 -28.76 -8.27
C LEU A 517 2.06 -29.91 -7.93
N ALA A 518 2.38 -31.15 -8.33
CA ALA A 518 1.56 -32.32 -8.01
C ALA A 518 1.41 -32.51 -6.48
N GLY A 519 2.48 -32.24 -5.72
CA GLY A 519 2.46 -32.24 -4.26
C GLY A 519 1.52 -31.18 -3.67
N PHE A 520 1.59 -29.94 -4.16
CA PHE A 520 0.69 -28.87 -3.71
C PHE A 520 -0.76 -29.11 -4.11
N VAL A 521 -1.01 -29.62 -5.33
CA VAL A 521 -2.34 -30.01 -5.79
C VAL A 521 -2.89 -31.15 -4.94
N ALA A 522 -2.09 -32.16 -4.59
CA ALA A 522 -2.52 -33.23 -3.70
C ALA A 522 -2.86 -32.73 -2.29
N PHE A 523 -2.07 -31.80 -1.74
CA PHE A 523 -2.39 -31.13 -0.48
C PHE A 523 -3.71 -30.38 -0.57
N GLY A 524 -3.89 -29.55 -1.61
CA GLY A 524 -5.09 -28.76 -1.79
C GLY A 524 -6.33 -29.59 -2.07
N TRP A 525 -6.22 -30.64 -2.87
CA TRP A 525 -7.29 -31.60 -3.09
C TRP A 525 -7.65 -32.35 -1.80
N GLY A 526 -6.64 -32.70 -0.98
CA GLY A 526 -6.83 -33.29 0.34
C GLY A 526 -7.60 -32.37 1.28
N MET A 527 -7.17 -31.10 1.39
CA MET A 527 -7.86 -30.09 2.20
C MET A 527 -9.28 -29.85 1.70
N TYR A 528 -9.47 -29.74 0.40
CA TYR A 528 -10.78 -29.56 -0.22
C TYR A 528 -11.68 -30.79 -0.04
N GLY A 529 -11.14 -32.01 -0.07
CA GLY A 529 -11.90 -33.23 0.22
C GLY A 529 -12.35 -33.27 1.68
N ALA A 530 -11.40 -33.21 2.61
CA ALA A 530 -11.65 -33.43 4.04
C ALA A 530 -12.47 -32.31 4.71
N THR A 531 -12.48 -31.10 4.16
CA THR A 531 -13.29 -30.00 4.70
C THR A 531 -14.67 -29.91 4.04
N ARG A 532 -15.18 -30.97 3.39
CA ARG A 532 -16.49 -30.94 2.71
C ARG A 532 -17.65 -30.59 3.65
N THR A 533 -17.75 -31.27 4.79
CA THR A 533 -18.77 -31.00 5.82
C THR A 533 -18.60 -29.60 6.39
N TYR A 534 -17.36 -29.25 6.74
CA TYR A 534 -17.00 -27.91 7.21
C TYR A 534 -17.43 -26.81 6.25
N ARG A 535 -17.09 -26.93 4.96
CA ARG A 535 -17.48 -25.96 3.93
C ARG A 535 -18.99 -25.96 3.71
N ALA A 536 -19.66 -27.11 3.75
CA ALA A 536 -21.12 -27.16 3.66
C ALA A 536 -21.77 -26.43 4.83
N ALA A 537 -21.28 -26.61 6.06
CA ALA A 537 -21.72 -25.88 7.25
C ALA A 537 -21.39 -24.39 7.17
N MET A 538 -20.20 -24.03 6.68
CA MET A 538 -19.79 -22.65 6.44
C MET A 538 -20.67 -21.99 5.38
N MET A 539 -20.97 -22.69 4.27
CA MET A 539 -21.85 -22.21 3.20
C MET A 539 -23.31 -22.16 3.64
N ALA A 540 -23.78 -23.11 4.44
CA ALA A 540 -25.10 -23.05 5.06
C ALA A 540 -25.17 -21.86 6.02
N GLY A 541 -24.15 -21.67 6.84
CA GLY A 541 -23.99 -20.50 7.71
C GLY A 541 -23.90 -19.19 6.92
N ALA A 542 -23.23 -19.18 5.76
CA ALA A 542 -23.12 -18.02 4.87
C ALA A 542 -24.38 -17.80 4.01
N ARG A 543 -25.20 -18.82 3.77
CA ARG A 543 -26.53 -18.73 3.14
C ARG A 543 -27.58 -18.26 4.15
N GLN A 544 -27.43 -18.68 5.41
CA GLN A 544 -28.21 -18.20 6.56
C GLN A 544 -27.69 -16.86 7.09
N ALA A 545 -26.45 -16.47 6.81
CA ALA A 545 -25.87 -15.19 7.21
C ALA A 545 -26.68 -14.02 6.63
N PRO A 546 -27.09 -14.01 5.35
CA PRO A 546 -28.11 -13.13 4.85
C PRO A 546 -29.31 -13.14 5.78
N ALA A 547 -29.93 -14.26 6.15
CA ALA A 547 -31.06 -14.23 7.10
C ALA A 547 -30.73 -13.69 8.51
N ARG A 548 -29.48 -13.82 8.98
CA ARG A 548 -29.01 -13.27 10.27
C ARG A 548 -28.73 -11.76 10.22
N TYR A 549 -28.38 -11.22 9.04
CA TYR A 549 -28.04 -9.80 8.82
C TYR A 549 -29.09 -9.03 8.01
N ASN A 550 -29.95 -9.75 7.28
CA ASN A 550 -31.19 -9.28 6.67
C ASN A 550 -32.20 -9.19 7.82
N GLY A 551 -32.06 -8.14 8.62
CA GLY A 551 -33.10 -7.73 9.54
C GLY A 551 -34.40 -7.41 8.78
N PRO A 552 -35.53 -7.25 9.48
CA PRO A 552 -36.78 -6.85 8.85
C PRO A 552 -36.55 -5.60 7.99
N VAL A 553 -36.83 -5.71 6.69
CA VAL A 553 -36.72 -4.57 5.75
C VAL A 553 -37.51 -3.40 6.35
N PRO A 554 -36.87 -2.24 6.61
CA PRO A 554 -37.54 -1.07 7.15
C PRO A 554 -38.85 -0.80 6.39
N PRO A 555 -39.98 -0.54 7.05
CA PRO A 555 -41.27 -0.36 6.37
C PRO A 555 -41.25 0.68 5.24
N ALA A 556 -40.37 1.68 5.32
CA ALA A 556 -40.13 2.66 4.26
C ALA A 556 -39.54 2.05 2.97
N LEU A 557 -38.67 1.04 3.08
CA LEU A 557 -38.07 0.33 1.92
C LEU A 557 -39.02 -0.72 1.33
N ARG A 558 -40.00 -1.21 2.10
CA ARG A 558 -41.07 -2.08 1.59
C ARG A 558 -42.04 -1.34 0.65
N LYS A 559 -42.16 -0.01 0.81
CA LYS A 559 -43.00 0.87 -0.01
C LYS A 559 -42.35 1.32 -1.33
N LEU A 560 -41.10 0.95 -1.60
CA LEU A 560 -40.46 1.30 -2.86
C LEU A 560 -41.10 0.53 -4.02
N PRO A 561 -41.54 1.21 -5.11
CA PRO A 561 -42.08 0.56 -6.29
C PRO A 561 -41.06 -0.42 -6.88
N ARG A 562 -41.52 -1.59 -7.35
CA ARG A 562 -40.66 -2.62 -7.96
C ARG A 562 -39.79 -2.04 -9.07
N GLY A 563 -40.38 -1.19 -9.91
CA GLY A 563 -39.67 -0.50 -10.99
C GLY A 563 -38.50 0.38 -10.52
N ARG A 564 -38.58 1.02 -9.34
CA ARG A 564 -37.47 1.82 -8.80
C ARG A 564 -36.31 0.95 -8.31
N VAL A 565 -36.62 -0.18 -7.68
CA VAL A 565 -35.59 -1.12 -7.19
C VAL A 565 -34.89 -1.80 -8.36
N LEU A 566 -35.65 -2.21 -9.39
CA LEU A 566 -35.10 -2.75 -10.64
C LEU A 566 -34.33 -1.68 -11.43
N GLY A 567 -34.81 -0.44 -11.46
CA GLY A 567 -34.10 0.67 -12.09
C GLY A 567 -32.77 0.98 -11.42
N MET A 568 -32.68 0.88 -10.08
CA MET A 568 -31.41 1.04 -9.36
C MET A 568 -30.42 -0.09 -9.67
N GLU A 569 -30.89 -1.33 -9.81
CA GLU A 569 -30.05 -2.45 -10.22
C GLU A 569 -29.55 -2.31 -11.65
N PHE A 570 -30.44 -1.94 -12.56
CA PHE A 570 -30.14 -1.76 -13.97
C PHE A 570 -29.15 -0.61 -14.17
N ALA A 571 -29.40 0.54 -13.52
CA ALA A 571 -28.49 1.67 -13.53
C ALA A 571 -27.12 1.31 -12.94
N GLY A 572 -27.08 0.62 -11.78
CA GLY A 572 -25.81 0.17 -11.19
C GLY A 572 -25.04 -0.78 -12.09
N GLY A 573 -25.72 -1.79 -12.65
CA GLY A 573 -25.12 -2.76 -13.55
C GLY A 573 -24.59 -2.15 -14.85
N LEU A 574 -25.26 -1.14 -15.41
CA LEU A 574 -24.80 -0.44 -16.62
C LEU A 574 -23.43 0.24 -16.44
N PHE A 575 -23.07 0.56 -15.20
CA PHE A 575 -21.76 1.13 -14.85
C PHE A 575 -20.80 0.08 -14.27
N GLY A 576 -21.12 -1.21 -14.35
CA GLY A 576 -20.28 -2.30 -13.82
C GLY A 576 -20.39 -2.49 -12.32
N TRP A 577 -21.42 -1.92 -11.69
CA TRP A 577 -21.72 -2.03 -10.25
C TRP A 577 -23.09 -2.70 -10.00
N PRO A 578 -23.30 -3.96 -10.43
CA PRO A 578 -24.48 -4.71 -10.04
C PRO A 578 -24.54 -4.86 -8.51
N GLY A 579 -25.75 -4.95 -7.94
CA GLY A 579 -25.98 -5.18 -6.51
C GLY A 579 -26.70 -4.04 -5.76
N LEU A 580 -26.86 -2.87 -6.37
CA LEU A 580 -27.56 -1.73 -5.77
C LEU A 580 -29.04 -2.04 -5.50
N GLY A 581 -29.78 -2.58 -6.47
CA GLY A 581 -31.17 -2.95 -6.27
C GLY A 581 -31.32 -4.14 -5.31
N TRP A 582 -30.34 -5.04 -5.27
CA TRP A 582 -30.30 -6.12 -4.28
C TRP A 582 -30.22 -5.59 -2.83
N LEU A 583 -29.40 -4.56 -2.57
CA LEU A 583 -29.37 -3.88 -1.26
C LEU A 583 -30.74 -3.31 -0.89
N TYR A 584 -31.38 -2.59 -1.81
CA TYR A 584 -32.69 -1.95 -1.58
C TYR A 584 -33.86 -2.94 -1.56
N SER A 585 -33.67 -4.16 -2.07
CA SER A 585 -34.63 -5.26 -1.94
C SER A 585 -34.66 -5.89 -0.54
N GLY A 586 -33.65 -5.57 0.30
CA GLY A 586 -33.45 -6.17 1.61
C GLY A 586 -32.48 -7.36 1.62
N GLN A 587 -31.75 -7.57 0.51
CA GLN A 587 -30.77 -8.64 0.36
C GLN A 587 -29.36 -8.06 0.36
N ALA A 588 -28.89 -7.65 1.54
CA ALA A 588 -27.65 -6.91 1.68
C ALA A 588 -26.42 -7.72 1.27
N MET A 589 -26.41 -9.03 1.53
CA MET A 589 -25.29 -9.90 1.18
C MET A 589 -25.12 -10.11 -0.33
N PRO A 590 -26.15 -10.52 -1.11
CA PRO A 590 -26.06 -10.55 -2.57
C PRO A 590 -25.68 -9.19 -3.16
N GLY A 591 -26.24 -8.10 -2.61
CA GLY A 591 -25.92 -6.75 -3.05
C GLY A 591 -24.46 -6.36 -2.82
N ILE A 592 -23.91 -6.59 -1.62
CA ILE A 592 -22.51 -6.32 -1.31
C ILE A 592 -21.58 -7.21 -2.16
N ALA A 593 -21.90 -8.49 -2.33
CA ALA A 593 -21.08 -9.40 -3.13
C ALA A 593 -21.03 -8.96 -4.60
N LEU A 594 -22.17 -8.62 -5.20
CA LEU A 594 -22.23 -8.10 -6.57
C LEU A 594 -21.50 -6.75 -6.70
N MET A 595 -21.62 -5.87 -5.70
CA MET A 595 -20.92 -4.57 -5.70
C MET A 595 -19.41 -4.70 -5.50
N LEU A 596 -18.90 -5.84 -5.03
CA LEU A 596 -17.47 -6.12 -4.96
C LEU A 596 -16.97 -6.82 -6.24
N ILE A 597 -17.71 -7.82 -6.73
CA ILE A 597 -17.30 -8.65 -7.87
C ILE A 597 -17.50 -7.91 -9.20
N GLY A 598 -18.63 -7.24 -9.37
CA GLY A 598 -19.00 -6.59 -10.63
C GLY A 598 -17.96 -5.57 -11.11
N PRO A 599 -17.45 -4.69 -10.24
CA PRO A 599 -16.42 -3.73 -10.63
C PRO A 599 -15.07 -4.40 -10.90
N SER A 600 -14.73 -5.46 -10.15
CA SER A 600 -13.51 -6.23 -10.42
C SER A 600 -13.55 -6.91 -11.79
N ILE A 601 -14.71 -7.38 -12.23
CA ILE A 601 -14.84 -7.97 -13.57
C ILE A 601 -14.84 -6.87 -14.65
N SER A 602 -15.68 -5.86 -14.48
CA SER A 602 -15.95 -4.85 -15.51
C SER A 602 -14.80 -3.86 -15.67
N TRP A 603 -14.06 -3.57 -14.60
CA TRP A 603 -13.06 -2.49 -14.57
C TRP A 603 -11.65 -2.97 -14.21
N ALA A 604 -11.44 -4.27 -13.99
CA ALA A 604 -10.09 -4.83 -13.87
C ALA A 604 -9.90 -6.04 -14.80
N LEU A 605 -10.68 -7.11 -14.62
CA LEU A 605 -10.47 -8.37 -15.34
C LEU A 605 -10.67 -8.24 -16.87
N LEU A 606 -11.81 -7.70 -17.32
CA LEU A 606 -12.10 -7.55 -18.75
C LEU A 606 -11.15 -6.55 -19.43
N PRO A 607 -10.89 -5.36 -18.86
CA PRO A 607 -9.84 -4.47 -19.36
C PRO A 607 -8.47 -5.12 -19.55
N ILE A 608 -8.08 -5.99 -18.62
CA ILE A 608 -6.79 -6.69 -18.68
C ILE A 608 -6.82 -7.79 -19.75
N LEU A 609 -7.88 -8.60 -19.82
CA LEU A 609 -8.00 -9.71 -20.77
C LEU A 609 -8.11 -9.27 -22.24
N PHE A 610 -8.78 -8.14 -22.47
CA PHE A 610 -9.03 -7.57 -23.80
C PHE A 610 -8.13 -6.35 -24.05
N SER A 611 -7.06 -6.21 -23.25
CA SER A 611 -6.08 -5.14 -23.40
C SER A 611 -5.30 -5.33 -24.70
N PRO A 612 -5.10 -4.26 -25.50
CA PRO A 612 -4.27 -4.32 -26.70
C PRO A 612 -2.81 -4.68 -26.37
N TYR A 613 -2.34 -4.44 -25.14
CA TYR A 613 -0.97 -4.73 -24.68
C TYR A 613 -0.72 -6.18 -24.27
N THR A 614 -1.71 -7.08 -24.40
CA THR A 614 -1.59 -8.49 -23.96
C THR A 614 -1.43 -9.49 -25.10
N GLU A 615 -1.47 -9.03 -26.36
CA GLU A 615 -1.42 -9.87 -27.58
C GLU A 615 -2.27 -11.17 -27.49
N SER A 616 -3.39 -11.12 -26.77
CA SER A 616 -4.26 -12.28 -26.57
C SER A 616 -5.23 -12.47 -27.75
N VAL A 617 -5.83 -13.66 -27.88
CA VAL A 617 -6.92 -13.92 -28.84
C VAL A 617 -8.13 -12.98 -28.66
N PHE A 618 -8.21 -12.31 -27.52
CA PHE A 618 -9.26 -11.37 -27.15
C PHE A 618 -8.88 -9.90 -27.44
N SER A 619 -7.60 -9.63 -27.65
CA SER A 619 -7.03 -8.31 -27.99
C SER A 619 -7.74 -7.61 -29.17
N PRO A 620 -8.13 -8.29 -30.27
CA PRO A 620 -8.76 -7.64 -31.42
C PRO A 620 -10.11 -6.96 -31.10
N TYR A 621 -10.79 -7.39 -30.04
CA TYR A 621 -12.09 -6.85 -29.65
C TYR A 621 -11.96 -5.63 -28.72
N GLY A 622 -10.79 -5.43 -28.10
CA GLY A 622 -10.48 -4.28 -27.26
C GLY A 622 -11.50 -3.99 -26.15
N TRP A 623 -11.56 -2.71 -25.75
CA TRP A 623 -12.51 -2.22 -24.75
C TRP A 623 -13.97 -2.28 -25.19
N ALA A 624 -14.25 -2.50 -26.48
CA ALA A 624 -15.61 -2.60 -27.01
C ALA A 624 -16.38 -3.78 -26.39
N VAL A 625 -15.68 -4.79 -25.85
CA VAL A 625 -16.32 -5.87 -25.07
C VAL A 625 -17.14 -5.33 -23.89
N LEU A 626 -16.76 -4.20 -23.28
CA LEU A 626 -17.51 -3.59 -22.18
C LEU A 626 -18.85 -3.01 -22.66
N LEU A 627 -18.94 -2.55 -23.91
CA LEU A 627 -20.19 -2.07 -24.51
C LEU A 627 -21.23 -3.17 -24.64
N VAL A 628 -20.79 -4.43 -24.68
CA VAL A 628 -21.66 -5.62 -24.69
C VAL A 628 -21.84 -6.18 -23.28
N TRP A 629 -20.77 -6.27 -22.50
CA TRP A 629 -20.78 -6.83 -21.15
C TRP A 629 -21.58 -5.99 -20.15
N LEU A 630 -21.46 -4.67 -20.17
CA LEU A 630 -22.14 -3.80 -19.20
C LEU A 630 -23.67 -3.88 -19.36
N PRO A 631 -24.26 -3.75 -20.56
CA PRO A 631 -25.70 -3.97 -20.75
C PRO A 631 -26.13 -5.40 -20.40
N LEU A 632 -25.37 -6.41 -20.80
CA LEU A 632 -25.71 -7.81 -20.52
C LEU A 632 -25.69 -8.12 -19.01
N SER A 633 -24.67 -7.66 -18.29
CA SER A 633 -24.56 -7.84 -16.84
C SER A 633 -25.63 -7.06 -16.08
N ALA A 634 -25.98 -5.85 -16.54
CA ALA A 634 -27.08 -5.06 -16.02
C ALA A 634 -28.42 -5.76 -16.20
N LEU A 635 -28.69 -6.26 -17.42
CA LEU A 635 -29.91 -6.99 -17.75
C LEU A 635 -30.00 -8.28 -16.95
N ALA A 636 -28.91 -9.05 -16.87
CA ALA A 636 -28.85 -10.30 -16.13
C ALA A 636 -29.09 -10.09 -14.63
N SER A 637 -28.41 -9.12 -14.00
CA SER A 637 -28.60 -8.84 -12.57
C SER A 637 -30.00 -8.27 -12.28
N THR A 638 -30.52 -7.41 -13.16
CA THR A 638 -31.87 -6.85 -13.05
C THR A 638 -32.94 -7.92 -13.26
N ALA A 639 -32.77 -8.82 -14.21
CA ALA A 639 -33.67 -9.94 -14.45
C ALA A 639 -33.68 -10.91 -13.27
N ALA A 640 -32.50 -11.23 -12.71
CA ALA A 640 -32.38 -12.04 -11.50
C ALA A 640 -33.08 -11.38 -10.30
N LEU A 641 -32.92 -10.07 -10.12
CA LEU A 641 -33.63 -9.30 -9.10
C LEU A 641 -35.14 -9.25 -9.35
N ALA A 642 -35.57 -9.10 -10.60
CA ALA A 642 -36.99 -9.09 -10.99
C ALA A 642 -37.65 -10.44 -10.71
N TYR A 643 -36.97 -11.53 -11.05
CA TYR A 643 -37.40 -12.89 -10.71
C TYR A 643 -37.53 -13.08 -9.20
N PHE A 644 -36.52 -12.63 -8.43
CA PHE A 644 -36.54 -12.66 -6.97
C PHE A 644 -37.70 -11.85 -6.37
N LEU A 645 -37.95 -10.64 -6.88
CA LEU A 645 -39.04 -9.78 -6.41
C LEU A 645 -40.43 -10.31 -6.78
N ARG A 646 -40.54 -11.08 -7.88
CA ARG A 646 -41.78 -11.78 -8.27
C ARG A 646 -42.09 -12.95 -7.34
N SER A 647 -41.09 -13.72 -6.91
CA SER A 647 -41.29 -14.90 -6.06
C SER A 647 -41.46 -14.58 -4.57
N THR A 648 -41.06 -13.39 -4.11
CA THR A 648 -41.00 -13.08 -2.66
C THR A 648 -41.92 -11.96 -2.16
N ARG A 649 -42.57 -11.18 -3.04
CA ARG A 649 -43.52 -10.13 -2.64
C ARG A 649 -44.86 -10.29 -3.37
N PRO A 650 -46.03 -10.36 -2.69
CA PRO A 650 -47.32 -10.31 -3.38
C PRO A 650 -47.52 -8.94 -4.05
N PRO A 651 -48.33 -8.85 -5.13
CA PRO A 651 -48.69 -7.58 -5.76
C PRO A 651 -49.48 -6.70 -4.79
N VAL A 652 -49.17 -5.40 -4.76
CA VAL A 652 -49.90 -4.42 -3.93
C VAL A 652 -51.23 -4.12 -4.61
N PRO A 653 -52.40 -4.24 -3.92
CA PRO A 653 -53.68 -3.87 -4.52
C PRO A 653 -53.76 -2.37 -4.78
N THR A 654 -54.27 -1.98 -5.94
CA THR A 654 -54.56 -0.59 -6.29
C THR A 654 -55.81 -0.12 -5.55
N ALA A 655 -55.69 0.94 -4.76
CA ALA A 655 -56.71 1.43 -3.85
C ALA A 655 -57.85 2.17 -4.55
N ASN A 656 -59.10 1.86 -4.15
CA ASN A 656 -60.26 2.74 -4.26
C ASN A 656 -61.06 2.70 -2.94
N SER A 657 -61.77 3.80 -2.67
CA SER A 657 -62.76 4.09 -1.60
C SER A 657 -62.29 4.28 -0.13
N ALA A 658 -62.19 5.57 0.23
CA ALA A 658 -62.80 6.31 1.35
C ALA A 658 -63.14 5.62 2.71
N GLY A 659 -62.78 6.30 3.80
CA GLY A 659 -63.36 6.10 5.15
C GLY A 659 -62.39 6.38 6.31
N MET A 660 -62.59 7.50 7.03
CA MET A 660 -62.02 7.87 8.34
C MET A 660 -62.25 6.75 9.39
N GLU A 661 -61.55 6.54 10.50
CA GLU A 661 -60.45 7.16 11.24
C GLU A 661 -60.04 6.12 12.33
N GLN A 662 -58.74 6.01 12.68
CA GLN A 662 -58.18 5.83 14.05
C GLN A 662 -56.88 5.00 14.11
N MET A 663 -55.90 5.61 14.80
CA MET A 663 -54.66 5.08 15.39
C MET A 663 -53.59 4.49 14.45
N ALA A 664 -52.62 5.32 14.02
CA ALA A 664 -51.35 4.80 13.51
C ALA A 664 -50.14 5.71 13.81
N GLN A 665 -49.14 5.09 14.41
CA GLN A 665 -47.87 5.61 14.90
C GLN A 665 -47.08 6.46 13.87
N PRO A 666 -46.36 7.52 14.31
CA PRO A 666 -45.70 8.45 13.41
C PRO A 666 -44.44 7.89 12.71
N SER A 667 -44.59 7.77 11.40
CA SER A 667 -43.61 7.91 10.30
C SER A 667 -42.13 7.51 10.54
N LEU A 668 -41.81 6.31 10.07
CA LEU A 668 -40.50 5.67 9.93
C LEU A 668 -39.58 6.31 8.85
N TRP A 669 -39.34 7.62 8.92
CA TRP A 669 -38.34 8.33 8.09
C TRP A 669 -37.00 8.56 8.80
N ARG A 670 -36.76 7.85 9.91
CA ARG A 670 -35.45 7.78 10.57
C ARG A 670 -34.81 6.42 10.25
N ARG A 671 -33.75 6.47 9.42
CA ARG A 671 -32.63 5.50 9.22
C ARG A 671 -32.52 4.97 7.78
N VAL A 672 -31.99 5.80 6.88
CA VAL A 672 -30.70 5.56 6.19
C VAL A 672 -30.05 6.95 6.02
N PRO A 673 -28.80 7.17 6.46
CA PRO A 673 -28.13 8.46 6.28
C PRO A 673 -27.73 8.65 4.81
N ARG A 674 -28.04 9.81 4.23
CA ARG A 674 -27.58 10.22 2.89
C ARG A 674 -26.04 10.25 2.75
N GLY A 675 -25.29 10.13 3.85
CA GLY A 675 -23.84 9.97 3.87
C GLY A 675 -23.34 8.59 3.41
N THR A 676 -24.15 7.52 3.47
CA THR A 676 -23.74 6.20 2.97
C THR A 676 -23.74 6.17 1.43
N MET A 677 -24.60 6.95 0.78
CA MET A 677 -24.56 7.11 -0.69
C MET A 677 -23.43 8.02 -1.15
N ILE A 678 -23.00 8.99 -0.33
CA ILE A 678 -21.87 9.88 -0.64
C ILE A 678 -20.52 9.17 -0.42
N GLY A 679 -20.42 8.31 0.60
CA GLY A 679 -19.22 7.48 0.83
C GLY A 679 -19.01 6.43 -0.27
N VAL A 680 -20.09 5.83 -0.77
CA VAL A 680 -20.05 4.97 -1.97
C VAL A 680 -19.73 5.81 -3.21
N GLY A 681 -20.32 7.00 -3.37
CA GLY A 681 -20.04 7.93 -4.48
C GLY A 681 -18.58 8.43 -4.55
N LEU A 682 -17.90 8.65 -3.43
CA LEU A 682 -16.50 9.10 -3.39
C LEU A 682 -15.52 7.96 -3.68
N VAL A 683 -15.84 6.74 -3.27
CA VAL A 683 -15.08 5.54 -3.65
C VAL A 683 -15.30 5.22 -5.13
N LEU A 684 -16.50 5.46 -5.65
CA LEU A 684 -16.81 5.36 -7.08
C LEU A 684 -16.02 6.40 -7.89
N ILE A 685 -15.95 7.66 -7.47
CA ILE A 685 -15.18 8.71 -8.18
C ILE A 685 -13.67 8.42 -8.19
N ALA A 686 -13.12 7.88 -7.09
CA ALA A 686 -11.71 7.47 -7.02
C ALA A 686 -11.40 6.20 -7.85
N LEU A 687 -12.40 5.35 -8.10
CA LEU A 687 -12.30 4.19 -9.00
C LEU A 687 -12.55 4.59 -10.47
N PHE A 688 -13.32 5.64 -10.72
CA PHE A 688 -13.60 6.22 -12.05
C PHE A 688 -12.44 7.08 -12.60
N SER A 689 -11.54 7.57 -11.76
CA SER A 689 -10.38 8.38 -12.20
C SER A 689 -9.19 7.56 -12.70
N VAL A 690 -9.26 6.24 -12.59
CA VAL A 690 -8.15 5.32 -12.88
C VAL A 690 -8.13 4.86 -14.36
N PRO A 691 -9.27 4.65 -15.06
CA PRO A 691 -9.24 4.29 -16.49
C PRO A 691 -9.39 5.47 -17.48
N ILE A 692 -9.70 6.69 -17.04
CA ILE A 692 -9.99 7.82 -17.97
C ILE A 692 -8.72 8.56 -18.43
N ILE A 693 -7.65 8.56 -17.63
CA ILE A 693 -6.41 9.29 -17.95
C ILE A 693 -5.60 8.61 -19.08
N PRO A 694 -5.54 7.27 -19.20
CA PRO A 694 -4.91 6.62 -20.36
C PRO A 694 -5.67 6.83 -21.67
N LEU A 695 -6.98 7.11 -21.60
CA LEU A 695 -7.85 7.23 -22.78
C LEU A 695 -7.69 8.57 -23.51
N ILE A 696 -7.01 9.56 -22.91
CA ILE A 696 -6.90 10.93 -23.42
C ILE A 696 -5.51 11.22 -24.01
N VAL A 697 -4.46 10.49 -23.60
CA VAL A 697 -3.07 10.91 -23.90
C VAL A 697 -2.53 10.36 -25.22
N GLY A 698 -3.08 9.26 -25.76
CA GLY A 698 -2.54 8.63 -26.98
C GLY A 698 -1.14 8.05 -26.75
N ILE A 699 -0.84 6.90 -27.35
CA ILE A 699 0.51 6.32 -27.31
C ILE A 699 1.11 6.56 -28.70
N PRO A 700 2.26 7.23 -28.82
CA PRO A 700 2.95 7.32 -30.09
C PRO A 700 3.63 5.97 -30.40
N ASP A 701 3.47 5.53 -31.64
CA ASP A 701 4.26 4.48 -32.25
C ASP A 701 5.61 5.07 -32.68
N ALA A 702 6.73 4.65 -32.07
CA ALA A 702 8.04 4.62 -32.74
C ALA A 702 9.13 3.97 -31.88
N VAL A 703 9.84 3.02 -32.50
CA VAL A 703 11.25 2.68 -32.28
C VAL A 703 12.10 3.95 -32.49
N ILE A 704 13.23 4.20 -31.80
CA ILE A 704 14.43 4.97 -32.28
C ILE A 704 15.48 5.17 -31.16
N GLU A 705 16.75 5.25 -31.58
CA GLU A 705 17.98 5.70 -30.88
C GLU A 705 17.79 6.99 -30.02
N GLN A 706 18.70 7.29 -29.07
CA GLN A 706 18.57 8.47 -28.19
C GLN A 706 18.39 9.78 -29.00
N PRO A 707 17.21 10.42 -28.95
CA PRO A 707 16.94 11.59 -29.78
C PRO A 707 17.52 12.87 -29.18
N LEU A 708 17.70 13.88 -30.02
CA LEU A 708 18.14 15.21 -29.62
C LEU A 708 16.93 16.02 -29.12
N MET A 709 16.92 16.53 -27.89
CA MET A 709 15.75 17.23 -27.33
C MET A 709 15.70 18.69 -27.78
N ALA A 710 14.69 19.11 -28.55
CA ALA A 710 14.57 20.50 -29.02
C ALA A 710 14.42 21.49 -27.85
N GLU A 711 13.68 21.10 -26.81
CA GLU A 711 13.51 21.85 -25.56
C GLU A 711 13.53 20.89 -24.35
N LEU A 712 14.09 21.34 -23.24
CA LEU A 712 14.12 20.59 -21.99
C LEU A 712 12.83 20.84 -21.20
N ALA A 713 12.24 19.77 -20.64
CA ALA A 713 11.07 19.89 -19.79
C ALA A 713 11.35 20.74 -18.53
N ASP A 714 10.33 21.41 -17.98
CA ASP A 714 10.43 22.29 -16.78
C ASP A 714 11.11 21.66 -15.53
N ARG A 715 11.20 20.32 -15.48
CA ARG A 715 11.82 19.53 -14.41
C ARG A 715 13.01 18.69 -14.87
N ALA A 716 13.58 18.97 -16.03
CA ALA A 716 14.78 18.30 -16.52
C ALA A 716 15.93 18.48 -15.50
N ASN A 717 16.62 17.39 -15.21
CA ASN A 717 17.75 17.34 -14.26
C ASN A 717 18.91 16.56 -14.91
N GLY A 718 20.16 16.98 -14.68
CA GLY A 718 21.38 16.37 -15.19
C GLY A 718 22.13 17.21 -16.23
N ALA A 719 23.13 16.60 -16.88
CA ALA A 719 23.94 17.21 -17.94
C ALA A 719 23.44 16.80 -19.35
N TYR A 720 23.56 17.72 -20.29
CA TYR A 720 23.12 17.60 -21.68
C TYR A 720 24.20 18.15 -22.61
N LEU A 721 24.39 17.56 -23.79
CA LEU A 721 25.21 18.13 -24.86
C LEU A 721 24.31 18.96 -25.77
N GLU A 722 24.58 20.26 -25.87
CA GLU A 722 23.94 21.15 -26.82
C GLU A 722 24.60 20.95 -28.19
N MET A 723 23.83 20.43 -29.16
CA MET A 723 24.34 20.11 -30.49
C MET A 723 23.58 20.85 -31.59
N SER A 724 24.28 21.19 -32.67
CA SER A 724 23.74 21.89 -33.84
C SER A 724 24.60 21.69 -35.08
N ASP A 725 23.98 21.47 -36.23
CA ASP A 725 24.63 21.41 -37.55
C ASP A 725 24.36 22.67 -38.40
N GLY A 726 23.62 23.64 -37.83
CA GLY A 726 23.23 24.90 -38.48
C GLY A 726 21.81 24.87 -39.06
N ALA A 727 21.21 23.70 -39.26
CA ALA A 727 19.81 23.53 -39.65
C ALA A 727 18.95 23.00 -38.49
N ASP A 728 19.46 22.00 -37.76
CA ASP A 728 18.83 21.34 -36.62
C ASP A 728 19.63 21.61 -35.33
N GLN A 729 18.93 21.88 -34.21
CA GLN A 729 19.53 22.14 -32.91
C GLN A 729 18.74 21.44 -31.78
N GLY A 730 19.45 20.96 -30.76
CA GLY A 730 18.83 20.39 -29.57
C GLY A 730 19.83 19.86 -28.53
N MET A 731 19.30 19.22 -27.49
CA MET A 731 20.01 18.80 -26.29
C MET A 731 20.03 17.27 -26.18
N LEU A 732 21.20 16.65 -26.27
CA LEU A 732 21.38 15.21 -26.04
C LEU A 732 21.61 14.96 -24.55
N LYS A 733 20.74 14.19 -23.88
CA LYS A 733 20.90 13.91 -22.45
C LYS A 733 22.08 12.97 -22.20
N LEU A 734 23.02 13.39 -21.33
CA LEU A 734 24.10 12.53 -20.88
C LEU A 734 23.65 11.66 -19.70
N TYR A 735 24.18 10.44 -19.65
CA TYR A 735 23.87 9.50 -18.59
C TYR A 735 24.71 9.79 -17.33
N PRO A 736 24.09 10.00 -16.16
CA PRO A 736 24.82 10.22 -14.91
C PRO A 736 25.35 8.91 -14.33
N TRP A 737 26.63 8.89 -13.99
CA TRP A 737 27.26 7.84 -13.20
C TRP A 737 27.61 8.42 -11.84
N SER A 738 27.27 7.72 -10.76
CA SER A 738 27.53 8.21 -9.40
C SER A 738 28.98 8.02 -8.95
N PHE A 739 29.79 7.30 -9.73
CA PHE A 739 31.21 7.00 -9.50
C PHE A 739 31.93 6.97 -10.85
N PRO A 740 33.25 7.23 -10.90
CA PRO A 740 34.01 7.01 -12.10
C PRO A 740 34.13 5.51 -12.38
N VAL A 741 33.97 5.10 -13.63
CA VAL A 741 34.14 3.71 -14.08
C VAL A 741 35.57 3.44 -14.54
N ASP A 742 36.07 2.22 -14.28
CA ASP A 742 37.44 1.80 -14.60
C ASP A 742 37.65 1.56 -16.12
N GLU A 743 36.59 1.20 -16.85
CA GLU A 743 36.58 1.05 -18.30
C GLU A 743 35.54 2.01 -18.90
N PHE A 744 35.88 2.65 -20.03
CA PHE A 744 34.99 3.63 -20.65
C PHE A 744 33.67 2.98 -21.12
N PRO A 745 32.48 3.52 -20.78
CA PRO A 745 31.22 2.85 -21.09
C PRO A 745 30.96 2.75 -22.60
N GLU A 746 30.69 1.54 -23.10
CA GLU A 746 30.28 1.34 -24.50
C GLU A 746 28.95 2.04 -24.85
N SER A 747 28.10 2.28 -23.85
CA SER A 747 26.82 2.99 -23.97
C SER A 747 26.94 4.51 -23.93
N ALA A 748 28.15 5.06 -23.77
CA ALA A 748 28.39 6.49 -23.83
C ALA A 748 28.11 7.01 -25.25
N PRO A 749 27.33 8.09 -25.42
CA PRO A 749 26.97 8.59 -26.74
C PRO A 749 28.22 9.05 -27.51
N ALA A 750 28.30 8.67 -28.79
CA ALA A 750 29.30 9.16 -29.72
C ALA A 750 28.74 10.34 -30.52
N VAL A 751 29.46 11.46 -30.54
CA VAL A 751 29.02 12.71 -31.15
C VAL A 751 30.12 13.30 -32.05
N ASN A 752 29.71 14.00 -33.10
CA ASN A 752 30.64 14.70 -33.99
C ASN A 752 31.16 15.98 -33.30
N PRO A 753 32.48 16.23 -33.24
CA PRO A 753 33.03 17.46 -32.67
C PRO A 753 32.52 18.74 -33.35
N ALA A 754 32.23 18.71 -34.66
CA ALA A 754 31.75 19.85 -35.42
C ALA A 754 30.31 20.27 -35.03
N HIS A 755 29.55 19.39 -34.40
CA HIS A 755 28.17 19.65 -34.01
C HIS A 755 28.02 20.03 -32.53
N LEU A 756 29.03 19.81 -31.70
CA LEU A 756 28.96 20.13 -30.26
C LEU A 756 29.17 21.63 -30.02
N GLN A 757 28.15 22.31 -29.48
CA GLN A 757 28.23 23.73 -29.13
C GLN A 757 28.64 23.94 -27.67
N SER A 758 27.97 23.28 -26.74
CA SER A 758 28.20 23.45 -25.31
C SER A 758 27.69 22.27 -24.49
N ILE A 759 28.01 22.25 -23.20
CA ILE A 759 27.46 21.33 -22.20
C ILE A 759 26.46 22.12 -21.36
N PHE A 760 25.19 21.73 -21.37
CA PHE A 760 24.11 22.35 -20.62
C PHE A 760 23.78 21.53 -19.39
N VAL A 761 23.75 22.15 -18.21
CA VAL A 761 23.43 21.51 -16.94
C VAL A 761 22.19 22.15 -16.33
N THR A 762 21.19 21.32 -16.01
CA THR A 762 20.02 21.74 -15.24
C THR A 762 19.94 20.93 -13.96
N GLN A 763 19.96 21.59 -12.81
CA GLN A 763 19.79 20.94 -11.51
C GLN A 763 19.34 21.90 -10.42
N LYS A 764 18.67 21.37 -9.40
CA LYS A 764 18.13 22.17 -8.31
C LYS A 764 19.22 22.47 -7.26
N GLY A 765 19.74 23.69 -7.27
CA GLY A 765 20.82 24.12 -6.37
C GLY A 765 22.20 23.94 -7.00
N LEU A 766 22.47 24.63 -8.12
CA LEU A 766 23.81 24.67 -8.71
C LEU A 766 24.87 25.16 -7.71
N ASP A 767 25.98 24.44 -7.65
CA ASP A 767 27.22 24.85 -6.97
C ASP A 767 28.05 25.83 -7.84
N ASP A 768 29.19 26.30 -7.34
CA ASP A 768 30.13 27.16 -8.08
C ASP A 768 30.55 26.51 -9.41
N ALA A 769 30.54 27.28 -10.50
CA ALA A 769 30.85 26.81 -11.85
C ALA A 769 32.25 26.18 -11.97
N VAL A 770 33.20 26.55 -11.08
CA VAL A 770 34.55 25.97 -11.01
C VAL A 770 34.53 24.48 -10.64
N GLN A 771 33.46 23.99 -10.01
CA GLN A 771 33.32 22.59 -9.60
C GLN A 771 32.88 21.65 -10.73
N TYR A 772 32.54 22.17 -11.91
CA TYR A 772 32.13 21.41 -13.09
C TYR A 772 33.35 21.26 -14.01
N GLN A 773 33.95 20.08 -14.03
CA GLN A 773 35.25 19.84 -14.66
C GLN A 773 35.13 18.79 -15.77
N LEU A 774 35.69 19.09 -16.94
CA LEU A 774 35.75 18.20 -18.10
C LEU A 774 37.16 17.64 -18.25
N TYR A 775 37.28 16.33 -18.51
CA TYR A 775 38.54 15.61 -18.69
C TYR A 775 38.50 14.78 -19.97
N ARG A 776 39.66 14.61 -20.59
CA ARG A 776 39.89 13.56 -21.58
C ARG A 776 40.40 12.31 -20.87
N VAL A 777 39.81 11.16 -21.20
CA VAL A 777 40.05 9.90 -20.49
C VAL A 777 41.40 9.27 -20.87
N GLU A 778 41.94 9.57 -22.06
CA GLU A 778 43.22 9.03 -22.55
C GLU A 778 44.49 9.71 -22.01
N ASP A 779 44.36 10.84 -21.30
CA ASP A 779 45.51 11.55 -20.75
C ASP A 779 45.92 10.92 -19.41
N ASP A 780 47.10 10.29 -19.36
CA ASP A 780 47.62 9.36 -18.33
C ASP A 780 47.62 9.87 -16.86
N ASP A 781 47.31 11.14 -16.60
CA ASP A 781 47.35 11.74 -15.25
C ASP A 781 46.03 12.37 -14.76
N HIS A 782 44.99 12.51 -15.59
CA HIS A 782 43.75 13.27 -15.27
C HIS A 782 43.97 14.65 -14.58
N ALA A 783 45.19 15.21 -14.66
CA ALA A 783 45.62 16.28 -13.74
C ALA A 783 45.11 17.66 -14.17
N ASP A 784 44.93 17.87 -15.47
CA ASP A 784 44.53 19.15 -16.03
C ASP A 784 43.13 19.05 -16.65
N ALA A 785 42.14 19.69 -16.00
CA ALA A 785 40.79 19.81 -16.54
C ALA A 785 40.80 20.72 -17.78
N ILE A 786 40.03 20.34 -18.81
CA ILE A 786 39.86 21.15 -20.02
C ILE A 786 39.18 22.46 -19.64
N PRO A 787 39.75 23.62 -19.98
CA PRO A 787 39.19 24.91 -19.59
C PRO A 787 37.83 25.17 -20.24
N LEU A 788 36.81 25.36 -19.39
CA LEU A 788 35.43 25.67 -19.75
C LEU A 788 35.09 27.13 -19.43
N ARG A 789 34.46 27.83 -20.36
CA ARG A 789 33.79 29.11 -20.10
C ARG A 789 32.39 28.81 -19.57
N SER A 790 32.04 29.34 -18.40
CA SER A 790 30.72 29.17 -17.78
C SER A 790 29.82 30.39 -17.99
N GLU A 791 28.53 30.14 -18.22
CA GLU A 791 27.47 31.13 -18.31
C GLU A 791 26.28 30.66 -17.44
N ILE A 792 25.90 31.45 -16.44
CA ILE A 792 24.76 31.14 -15.57
C ILE A 792 23.50 31.67 -16.25
N LEU A 793 22.63 30.77 -16.72
CA LEU A 793 21.41 31.12 -17.45
C LEU A 793 20.22 31.33 -16.49
N SER A 794 20.14 30.54 -15.42
CA SER A 794 19.17 30.73 -14.34
C SER A 794 19.81 30.47 -12.98
N PHE A 795 19.68 31.42 -12.05
CA PHE A 795 20.30 31.35 -10.72
C PHE A 795 19.92 30.06 -9.98
N GLN A 796 20.94 29.29 -9.57
CA GLN A 796 20.81 27.99 -8.89
C GLN A 796 20.03 26.89 -9.65
N LYS A 797 19.78 27.05 -10.95
CA LYS A 797 18.99 26.10 -11.74
C LYS A 797 19.64 25.66 -13.06
N GLU A 798 20.16 26.59 -13.86
CA GLU A 798 20.65 26.30 -15.22
C GLU A 798 22.03 26.93 -15.47
N LEU A 799 22.98 26.13 -15.96
CA LEU A 799 24.38 26.47 -16.20
C LEU A 799 24.80 25.97 -17.58
N ARG A 800 25.41 26.83 -18.40
CA ARG A 800 26.01 26.46 -19.68
C ARG A 800 27.54 26.49 -19.57
N LEU A 801 28.19 25.45 -20.09
CA LEU A 801 29.64 25.25 -20.04
C LEU A 801 30.17 25.06 -21.47
N THR A 802 31.01 25.97 -21.95
CA THR A 802 31.54 25.95 -23.33
C THR A 802 33.05 25.68 -23.31
N PRO A 803 33.55 24.62 -23.97
CA PRO A 803 34.99 24.41 -24.14
C PRO A 803 35.67 25.61 -24.80
N THR A 804 36.80 26.05 -24.26
CA THR A 804 37.56 27.20 -24.80
C THR A 804 38.37 26.85 -26.05
N GLN A 805 38.53 25.56 -26.35
CA GLN A 805 39.13 25.01 -27.57
C GLN A 805 38.27 23.84 -28.07
N PRO A 806 38.27 23.54 -29.38
CA PRO A 806 37.58 22.37 -29.93
C PRO A 806 38.08 21.06 -29.29
N LEU A 807 37.18 20.11 -29.06
CA LEU A 807 37.54 18.79 -28.50
C LEU A 807 38.06 17.87 -29.63
N ASP A 808 39.23 17.28 -29.42
CA ASP A 808 39.81 16.27 -30.32
C ASP A 808 39.04 14.93 -30.25
N ALA A 809 39.23 14.06 -31.25
CA ALA A 809 38.67 12.70 -31.23
C ALA A 809 39.17 11.90 -30.03
N GLY A 810 38.26 11.32 -29.25
CA GLY A 810 38.59 10.62 -28.01
C GLY A 810 37.42 10.49 -27.04
N ASN A 811 37.69 9.91 -25.87
CA ASN A 811 36.72 9.66 -24.82
C ASN A 811 36.79 10.74 -23.74
N TYR A 812 35.64 11.25 -23.31
CA TYR A 812 35.54 12.39 -22.40
C TYR A 812 34.68 12.08 -21.17
N LEU A 813 35.03 12.73 -20.06
CA LEU A 813 34.37 12.65 -18.76
C LEU A 813 34.07 14.05 -18.23
N ILE A 814 32.80 14.34 -17.92
CA ILE A 814 32.39 15.53 -17.16
C ILE A 814 32.10 15.11 -15.73
N THR A 815 32.63 15.86 -14.78
CA THR A 815 32.36 15.69 -13.35
C THR A 815 31.64 16.92 -12.83
N MET A 816 30.54 16.73 -12.10
CA MET A 816 29.76 17.84 -11.56
C MET A 816 29.14 17.54 -10.19
N PRO A 817 28.96 18.54 -9.30
CA PRO A 817 28.32 18.35 -8.01
C PRO A 817 26.81 18.13 -8.12
N THR A 818 26.24 17.35 -7.20
CA THR A 818 24.80 17.04 -7.14
C THR A 818 24.00 18.16 -6.46
N GLY A 819 22.89 18.57 -7.07
CA GLY A 819 21.98 19.60 -6.55
C GLY A 819 21.22 19.18 -5.28
N GLY A 820 21.86 19.34 -4.11
CA GLY A 820 21.30 19.03 -2.79
C GLY A 820 22.22 19.45 -1.64
N MET A 821 21.69 19.56 -0.42
CA MET A 821 22.44 20.05 0.77
C MET A 821 23.52 19.07 1.30
N PHE A 822 23.84 18.02 0.55
CA PHE A 822 24.88 17.04 0.83
C PHE A 822 25.73 16.87 -0.43
N ALA A 823 26.98 17.33 -0.39
CA ALA A 823 27.87 17.38 -1.55
C ALA A 823 28.33 15.99 -2.00
N GLY A 824 27.91 15.56 -3.20
CA GLY A 824 28.45 14.43 -3.96
C GLY A 824 28.71 14.81 -5.42
N ARG A 825 29.47 14.02 -6.19
CA ARG A 825 29.76 14.26 -7.62
C ARG A 825 29.13 13.21 -8.52
N GLU A 826 28.65 13.63 -9.67
CA GLU A 826 28.22 12.80 -10.79
C GLU A 826 29.25 12.88 -11.93
N PHE A 827 29.36 11.79 -12.67
CA PHE A 827 30.32 11.53 -13.74
C PHE A 827 29.54 11.24 -15.02
N TYR A 828 29.83 11.95 -16.10
CA TYR A 828 29.10 11.82 -17.37
C TYR A 828 30.09 11.54 -18.49
N TYR A 829 29.88 10.44 -19.21
CA TYR A 829 30.80 9.96 -20.25
C TYR A 829 30.21 10.18 -21.65
N PHE A 830 31.04 10.60 -22.60
CA PHE A 830 30.68 10.73 -24.03
C PHE A 830 31.94 10.62 -24.91
N ARG A 831 31.76 10.25 -26.18
CA ARG A 831 32.86 10.08 -27.15
C ARG A 831 32.76 11.12 -28.25
N ILE A 832 33.90 11.71 -28.61
CA ILE A 832 34.04 12.56 -29.78
C ILE A 832 34.57 11.68 -30.92
N ASP A 833 33.77 11.47 -31.95
CA ASP A 833 34.11 10.65 -33.12
C ASP A 833 33.79 11.41 -34.43
N PRO A 834 34.82 11.82 -35.20
CA PRO A 834 34.64 12.49 -36.49
C PRO A 834 33.90 11.67 -37.55
N ALA A 835 33.79 10.34 -37.39
CA ALA A 835 33.08 9.46 -38.32
C ALA A 835 31.53 9.56 -38.19
N VAL A 836 31.03 10.12 -37.09
CA VAL A 836 29.59 10.37 -36.88
C VAL A 836 29.16 11.51 -37.79
N THR A 837 28.40 11.24 -38.85
CA THR A 837 28.12 12.24 -39.90
C THR A 837 26.77 12.93 -39.81
N ALA A 838 25.82 12.39 -39.03
CA ALA A 838 24.47 12.94 -38.88
C ALA A 838 24.10 13.20 -37.41
N LEU A 839 23.34 14.27 -37.15
CA LEU A 839 22.73 14.50 -35.83
C LEU A 839 21.62 13.47 -35.56
N PRO A 840 21.45 13.01 -34.30
CA PRO A 840 20.26 12.25 -33.92
C PRO A 840 18.98 13.05 -34.20
N PRO A 841 17.86 12.39 -34.52
CA PRO A 841 16.63 13.08 -34.85
C PRO A 841 16.20 14.01 -33.70
N VAL A 842 15.88 15.26 -34.04
CA VAL A 842 15.43 16.25 -33.07
C VAL A 842 13.98 15.97 -32.68
N VAL A 843 13.76 15.68 -31.41
CA VAL A 843 12.46 15.41 -30.81
C VAL A 843 12.16 16.55 -29.84
N GLY A 844 11.07 17.28 -30.07
CA GLY A 844 10.57 18.23 -29.08
C GLY A 844 10.06 17.50 -27.83
N PRO A 845 9.90 18.18 -26.69
CA PRO A 845 9.09 17.63 -25.58
C PRO A 845 7.78 17.13 -26.20
N PRO A 846 7.23 15.99 -25.75
CA PRO A 846 6.06 15.41 -26.40
C PRO A 846 5.02 16.51 -26.51
N SER A 847 4.81 16.97 -27.74
CA SER A 847 3.59 17.63 -28.08
C SER A 847 2.57 16.54 -27.79
N VAL A 848 1.89 16.64 -26.63
CA VAL A 848 0.49 16.25 -26.55
C VAL A 848 -0.04 16.65 -27.90
N VAL A 849 -0.49 15.67 -28.70
CA VAL A 849 -1.08 15.91 -30.00
C VAL A 849 -2.00 17.10 -29.80
N ALA A 850 -1.53 18.29 -30.19
CA ALA A 850 -2.39 19.39 -30.48
C ALA A 850 -3.15 18.80 -31.64
N ALA A 851 -4.41 18.46 -31.39
CA ALA A 851 -5.36 18.19 -32.43
C ALA A 851 -5.03 19.19 -33.54
N SER A 852 -4.53 18.64 -34.66
CA SER A 852 -4.29 19.28 -35.95
C SER A 852 -4.41 20.81 -35.92
N ALA A 853 -3.29 21.51 -36.15
CA ALA A 853 -3.23 22.92 -36.51
C ALA A 853 -4.61 23.52 -36.83
N SER A 854 -5.30 23.97 -35.78
CA SER A 854 -6.49 24.77 -35.94
C SER A 854 -5.98 26.16 -36.30
N PRO A 855 -6.46 26.74 -37.42
CA PRO A 855 -5.91 27.96 -37.97
C PRO A 855 -6.02 29.06 -36.92
N ALA A 856 -4.97 29.89 -36.80
CA ALA A 856 -4.86 31.05 -35.91
C ALA A 856 -6.22 31.56 -35.40
N VAL A 857 -6.67 30.99 -34.28
CA VAL A 857 -7.92 31.41 -33.63
C VAL A 857 -7.55 32.59 -32.77
N THR A 858 -7.89 33.78 -33.27
CA THR A 858 -8.18 34.96 -32.44
C THR A 858 -8.86 34.53 -31.13
N ALA A 859 -8.30 34.91 -29.99
CA ALA A 859 -8.76 34.59 -28.62
C ALA A 859 -10.22 34.07 -28.55
N PRO A 860 -10.46 32.77 -28.25
CA PRO A 860 -11.81 32.22 -28.27
C PRO A 860 -12.64 32.82 -27.13
N GLU A 861 -13.93 33.02 -27.39
CA GLU A 861 -14.96 33.44 -26.43
C GLU A 861 -15.12 32.49 -25.20
N ASP A 862 -14.41 31.36 -25.18
CA ASP A 862 -14.53 30.25 -24.20
C ASP A 862 -13.86 30.51 -22.83
N ALA A 863 -12.97 31.51 -22.70
CA ALA A 863 -12.36 31.88 -21.42
C ALA A 863 -13.41 32.32 -20.35
N ARG A 864 -14.61 32.73 -20.80
CA ARG A 864 -15.70 33.18 -19.92
C ARG A 864 -16.40 32.04 -19.17
N GLY A 865 -16.32 30.79 -19.66
CA GLY A 865 -16.96 29.63 -19.03
C GLY A 865 -16.26 29.12 -17.76
N LEU A 866 -14.95 29.32 -17.65
CA LEU A 866 -14.11 28.82 -16.54
C LEU A 866 -14.16 29.69 -15.27
N VAL A 867 -14.48 30.98 -15.42
CA VAL A 867 -14.62 31.93 -14.30
C VAL A 867 -15.85 31.63 -13.42
N VAL A 868 -16.81 30.86 -13.93
CA VAL A 868 -18.07 30.54 -13.24
C VAL A 868 -17.84 29.80 -11.92
N LEU A 869 -16.85 28.90 -11.84
CA LEU A 869 -16.58 28.12 -10.62
C LEU A 869 -15.92 28.94 -9.50
N PRO A 870 -14.85 29.72 -9.74
CA PRO A 870 -14.37 30.72 -8.79
C PRO A 870 -15.48 31.69 -8.34
N LEU A 871 -16.33 32.14 -9.27
CA LEU A 871 -17.45 33.03 -8.97
C LEU A 871 -18.47 32.37 -8.02
N ILE A 872 -18.86 31.12 -8.28
CA ILE A 872 -19.74 30.36 -7.38
C ILE A 872 -19.09 30.20 -6.00
N SER A 873 -17.80 29.88 -5.93
CA SER A 873 -17.06 29.77 -4.67
C SER A 873 -17.02 31.08 -3.89
N ALA A 874 -16.83 32.21 -4.59
CA ALA A 874 -16.84 33.55 -4.01
C ALA A 874 -18.23 33.90 -3.46
N LEU A 875 -19.30 33.67 -4.24
CA LEU A 875 -20.69 33.96 -3.85
C LEU A 875 -21.15 33.08 -2.68
N LEU A 876 -20.84 31.79 -2.69
CA LEU A 876 -21.20 30.88 -1.58
C LEU A 876 -20.46 31.25 -0.29
N SER A 877 -19.17 31.57 -0.40
CA SER A 877 -18.36 32.00 0.76
C SER A 877 -18.83 33.33 1.32
N ALA A 878 -19.13 34.31 0.45
CA ALA A 878 -19.69 35.60 0.84
C ALA A 878 -21.07 35.43 1.49
N GLY A 879 -21.94 34.59 0.91
CA GLY A 879 -23.24 34.27 1.47
C GLY A 879 -23.15 33.63 2.86
N LEU A 880 -22.21 32.71 3.06
CA LEU A 880 -21.96 32.08 4.37
C LEU A 880 -21.40 33.09 5.38
N ALA A 881 -20.44 33.92 4.98
CA ALA A 881 -19.91 35.00 5.81
C ALA A 881 -21.01 36.00 6.22
N LEU A 882 -21.91 36.38 5.31
CA LEU A 882 -23.06 37.24 5.60
C LEU A 882 -24.05 36.60 6.58
N VAL A 883 -24.36 35.31 6.41
CA VAL A 883 -25.23 34.58 7.35
C VAL A 883 -24.61 34.53 8.74
N MET A 884 -23.31 34.23 8.85
CA MET A 884 -22.60 34.23 10.13
C MET A 884 -22.51 35.63 10.74
N GLY A 885 -22.20 36.65 9.93
CA GLY A 885 -22.10 38.05 10.35
C GLY A 885 -23.42 38.62 10.87
N ARG A 886 -24.55 38.31 10.21
CA ARG A 886 -25.89 38.70 10.69
C ARG A 886 -26.21 38.09 12.06
N ARG A 887 -25.78 36.85 12.30
CA ARG A 887 -25.96 36.20 13.61
C ARG A 887 -25.01 36.75 14.66
N LEU A 888 -23.80 37.15 14.26
CA LEU A 888 -22.84 37.82 15.13
C LEU A 888 -23.37 39.19 15.59
N ALA A 889 -24.04 39.93 14.70
CA ALA A 889 -24.70 41.19 15.03
C ALA A 889 -25.87 41.01 16.02
N GLN A 890 -26.54 39.86 15.99
CA GLN A 890 -27.59 39.51 16.97
C GLN A 890 -27.00 39.07 18.32
N ARG A 891 -25.87 38.35 18.31
CA ARG A 891 -25.17 37.92 19.53
C ARG A 891 -23.71 37.58 19.22
N VAL A 892 -22.78 38.28 19.87
CA VAL A 892 -21.35 38.03 19.71
C VAL A 892 -20.97 36.64 20.19
N ARG A 893 -20.33 35.87 19.30
CA ARG A 893 -19.86 34.50 19.52
C ARG A 893 -18.45 34.37 18.92
N PRO A 894 -17.39 34.25 19.74
CA PRO A 894 -16.00 34.31 19.25
C PRO A 894 -15.65 33.29 18.16
N HIS A 895 -16.17 32.07 18.24
CA HIS A 895 -15.95 31.04 17.21
C HIS A 895 -16.64 31.38 15.88
N GLU A 896 -17.87 31.91 15.91
CA GLU A 896 -18.57 32.36 14.69
C GLU A 896 -17.91 33.61 14.09
N ALA A 897 -17.30 34.48 14.91
CA ALA A 897 -16.50 35.61 14.41
C ALA A 897 -15.27 35.13 13.61
N ALA A 898 -14.50 34.18 14.15
CA ALA A 898 -13.35 33.60 13.45
C ALA A 898 -13.74 32.91 12.13
N TRP A 899 -14.86 32.18 12.11
CA TRP A 899 -15.37 31.58 10.87
C TRP A 899 -15.89 32.61 9.88
N THR A 900 -16.50 33.71 10.34
CA THR A 900 -16.92 34.82 9.47
C THR A 900 -15.72 35.42 8.75
N VAL A 901 -14.62 35.65 9.48
CA VAL A 901 -13.35 36.12 8.89
C VAL A 901 -12.80 35.11 7.88
N ALA A 902 -12.81 33.81 8.21
CA ALA A 902 -12.31 32.78 7.30
C ALA A 902 -13.09 32.74 5.96
N PHE A 903 -14.42 32.76 6.01
CA PHE A 903 -15.23 32.73 4.78
C PHE A 903 -15.21 34.06 4.02
N ALA A 904 -15.00 35.18 4.70
CA ALA A 904 -14.74 36.47 4.04
C ALA A 904 -13.40 36.43 3.28
N LEU A 905 -12.32 35.91 3.91
CA LEU A 905 -11.03 35.71 3.25
C LEU A 905 -11.15 34.76 2.05
N PHE A 906 -11.94 33.69 2.17
CA PHE A 906 -12.20 32.78 1.05
C PHE A 906 -12.90 33.52 -0.10
N ALA A 907 -13.93 34.31 0.19
CA ALA A 907 -14.63 35.09 -0.81
C ALA A 907 -13.70 36.10 -1.52
N VAL A 908 -12.80 36.75 -0.78
CA VAL A 908 -11.78 37.65 -1.33
C VAL A 908 -10.79 36.90 -2.22
N ALA A 909 -10.35 35.71 -1.82
CA ALA A 909 -9.46 34.88 -2.64
C ALA A 909 -10.13 34.48 -3.95
N ALA A 910 -11.29 33.83 -3.89
CA ALA A 910 -12.03 33.39 -5.07
C ALA A 910 -12.47 34.57 -5.95
N GLY A 911 -12.81 35.72 -5.35
CA GLY A 911 -13.09 36.95 -6.08
C GLY A 911 -11.86 37.55 -6.77
N SER A 912 -10.68 37.46 -6.14
CA SER A 912 -9.42 37.90 -6.75
C SER A 912 -9.07 37.06 -7.98
N GLN A 913 -9.38 35.75 -7.96
CA GLN A 913 -9.28 34.90 -9.15
C GLN A 913 -10.23 35.37 -10.26
N VAL A 914 -11.51 35.61 -9.94
CA VAL A 914 -12.50 36.09 -10.93
C VAL A 914 -12.04 37.40 -11.57
N VAL A 915 -11.57 38.35 -10.77
CA VAL A 915 -11.11 39.65 -11.28
C VAL A 915 -9.82 39.50 -12.09
N GLY A 916 -8.88 38.68 -11.62
CA GLY A 916 -7.62 38.41 -12.34
C GLY A 916 -7.86 37.77 -13.71
N ASP A 917 -8.77 36.80 -13.78
CA ASP A 917 -9.09 36.08 -15.02
C ASP A 917 -9.92 36.92 -16.01
N LEU A 918 -10.75 37.86 -15.52
CA LEU A 918 -11.59 38.71 -16.38
C LEU A 918 -10.94 40.04 -16.77
N SER A 919 -10.12 40.62 -15.89
CA SER A 919 -9.59 41.98 -16.02
C SER A 919 -8.05 42.02 -16.12
N GLY A 920 -7.38 40.87 -16.08
CA GLY A 920 -5.93 40.73 -16.08
C GLY A 920 -5.34 40.65 -14.67
N TRP A 921 -4.27 39.88 -14.53
CA TRP A 921 -3.61 39.67 -13.25
C TRP A 921 -2.66 40.83 -12.92
N THR A 922 -2.76 41.34 -11.69
CA THR A 922 -1.82 42.34 -11.16
C THR A 922 -1.01 41.75 -10.00
N PRO A 923 0.19 42.26 -9.71
CA PRO A 923 0.97 41.79 -8.55
C PRO A 923 0.22 41.95 -7.23
N TRP A 924 -0.70 42.92 -7.16
CA TRP A 924 -1.57 43.10 -6.01
C TRP A 924 -2.61 41.99 -5.90
N LEU A 925 -3.32 41.66 -7.00
CA LEU A 925 -4.31 40.58 -7.02
C LEU A 925 -3.68 39.20 -6.71
N ALA A 926 -2.47 38.94 -7.23
CA ALA A 926 -1.72 37.72 -6.92
C ALA A 926 -1.41 37.59 -5.42
N ARG A 927 -0.94 38.67 -4.78
CA ARG A 927 -0.67 38.72 -3.34
C ARG A 927 -1.95 38.59 -2.52
N LEU A 928 -3.00 39.30 -2.92
CA LEU A 928 -4.30 39.28 -2.25
C LEU A 928 -4.91 37.88 -2.27
N TYR A 929 -4.88 37.19 -3.41
CA TYR A 929 -5.30 35.80 -3.54
C TYR A 929 -4.51 34.89 -2.61
N TYR A 930 -3.17 34.97 -2.66
CA TYR A 930 -2.30 34.04 -1.96
C TYR A 930 -2.43 34.16 -0.44
N VAL A 931 -2.36 35.38 0.10
CA VAL A 931 -2.46 35.60 1.55
C VAL A 931 -3.84 35.20 2.09
N SER A 932 -4.90 35.51 1.36
CA SER A 932 -6.27 35.21 1.80
C SER A 932 -6.57 33.72 1.67
N GLY A 933 -6.49 33.17 0.46
CA GLY A 933 -6.92 31.81 0.14
C GLY A 933 -5.91 30.72 0.50
N ALA A 934 -4.67 30.86 0.03
CA ALA A 934 -3.67 29.81 0.17
C ALA A 934 -3.15 29.68 1.61
N THR A 935 -3.00 30.81 2.31
CA THR A 935 -2.32 30.86 3.62
C THR A 935 -3.26 30.98 4.83
N LEU A 936 -4.22 31.92 4.84
CA LEU A 936 -4.92 32.29 6.08
C LEU A 936 -6.27 31.61 6.31
N VAL A 937 -7.05 31.32 5.27
CA VAL A 937 -8.40 30.76 5.36
C VAL A 937 -8.49 29.56 6.31
N VAL A 938 -7.64 28.56 6.13
CA VAL A 938 -7.72 27.30 6.89
C VAL A 938 -7.30 27.48 8.35
N GLY A 939 -6.33 28.37 8.60
CA GLY A 939 -5.93 28.74 9.96
C GLY A 939 -7.09 29.38 10.74
N TRP A 940 -7.82 30.32 10.12
CA TRP A 940 -8.99 30.96 10.73
C TRP A 940 -10.16 29.99 10.93
N LEU A 941 -10.36 29.03 10.02
CA LEU A 941 -11.34 27.94 10.21
C LEU A 941 -10.99 27.05 11.41
N GLY A 942 -9.70 26.71 11.55
CA GLY A 942 -9.16 25.98 12.70
C GLY A 942 -9.33 26.73 14.02
N LEU A 943 -9.03 28.04 14.03
CA LEU A 943 -9.21 28.90 15.21
C LEU A 943 -10.67 28.92 15.68
N GLY A 944 -11.64 29.05 14.77
CA GLY A 944 -13.05 29.02 15.17
C GLY A 944 -13.44 27.69 15.84
N THR A 945 -12.87 26.57 15.38
CA THR A 945 -13.11 25.25 16.00
C THR A 945 -12.39 25.12 17.35
N TRP A 946 -11.19 25.67 17.48
CA TRP A 946 -10.47 25.77 18.77
C TRP A 946 -11.27 26.56 19.81
N LEU A 947 -11.76 27.74 19.43
CA LEU A 947 -12.58 28.60 20.29
C LEU A 947 -13.91 27.94 20.69
N LEU A 948 -14.42 27.01 19.88
CA LEU A 948 -15.62 26.25 20.19
C LEU A 948 -15.38 25.12 21.20
N LEU A 949 -14.27 24.39 21.07
CA LEU A 949 -14.01 23.18 21.86
C LEU A 949 -13.24 23.43 23.16
N VAL A 950 -12.36 24.43 23.17
CA VAL A 950 -11.56 24.76 24.34
C VAL A 950 -12.36 25.69 25.24
N HIS A 951 -12.58 25.28 26.49
CA HIS A 951 -13.39 26.04 27.47
C HIS A 951 -12.55 26.87 28.45
N ARG A 952 -11.21 26.88 28.29
CA ARG A 952 -10.29 27.64 29.16
C ARG A 952 -10.01 29.02 28.56
N PRO A 953 -10.32 30.14 29.26
CA PRO A 953 -10.22 31.49 28.69
C PRO A 953 -8.77 31.91 28.39
N GLY A 954 -7.78 31.41 29.13
CA GLY A 954 -6.36 31.65 28.82
C GLY A 954 -5.94 31.05 27.48
N LEU A 955 -6.33 29.80 27.22
CA LEU A 955 -5.99 29.08 25.97
C LEU A 955 -6.79 29.59 24.77
N GLN A 956 -8.02 30.07 24.98
CA GLN A 956 -8.79 30.74 23.94
C GLN A 956 -8.11 32.05 23.52
N ARG A 957 -7.74 32.91 24.48
CA ARG A 957 -7.02 34.17 24.21
C ARG A 957 -5.67 33.92 23.53
N ALA A 958 -4.91 32.94 24.01
CA ALA A 958 -3.65 32.55 23.38
C ALA A 958 -3.85 32.16 21.92
N GLY A 959 -4.86 31.32 21.61
CA GLY A 959 -5.18 30.94 20.23
C GLY A 959 -5.51 32.15 19.32
N VAL A 960 -6.28 33.12 19.83
CA VAL A 960 -6.60 34.34 19.07
C VAL A 960 -5.34 35.17 18.80
N TRP A 961 -4.54 35.46 19.83
CA TRP A 961 -3.31 36.25 19.68
C TRP A 961 -2.31 35.58 18.75
N THR A 962 -2.12 34.26 18.89
CA THR A 962 -1.26 33.50 17.98
C THR A 962 -1.74 33.62 16.54
N MET A 963 -3.04 33.47 16.27
CA MET A 963 -3.54 33.58 14.91
C MET A 963 -3.43 35.00 14.34
N LEU A 964 -3.62 36.04 15.17
CA LEU A 964 -3.42 37.43 14.75
C LEU A 964 -1.96 37.70 14.40
N LEU A 965 -1.01 37.22 15.21
CA LEU A 965 0.43 37.34 14.93
C LEU A 965 0.83 36.59 13.66
N LEU A 966 0.35 35.36 13.49
CA LEU A 966 0.60 34.57 12.28
C LEU A 966 -0.04 35.20 11.03
N SER A 967 -1.20 35.85 11.17
CA SER A 967 -1.85 36.59 10.09
C SER A 967 -1.04 37.82 9.69
N GLY A 968 -0.56 38.61 10.66
CA GLY A 968 0.32 39.75 10.39
C GLY A 968 1.64 39.32 9.75
N TYR A 969 2.22 38.23 10.23
CA TYR A 969 3.45 37.66 9.66
C TYR A 969 3.26 37.17 8.22
N ALA A 970 2.15 36.46 7.93
CA ALA A 970 1.82 36.03 6.58
C ALA A 970 1.63 37.23 5.62
N VAL A 971 0.93 38.27 6.06
CA VAL A 971 0.75 39.51 5.26
C VAL A 971 2.10 40.17 4.97
N GLY A 972 2.99 40.27 5.97
CA GLY A 972 4.35 40.78 5.78
C GLY A 972 5.15 39.97 4.75
N LEU A 973 5.18 38.64 4.89
CA LEU A 973 5.91 37.76 3.97
C LEU A 973 5.37 37.81 2.54
N VAL A 974 4.05 37.82 2.35
CA VAL A 974 3.44 37.88 1.01
C VAL A 974 3.64 39.27 0.38
N SER A 975 3.62 40.34 1.18
CA SER A 975 3.85 41.70 0.66
C SER A 975 5.27 41.89 0.16
N LEU A 976 6.24 41.26 0.82
CA LEU A 976 7.67 41.31 0.47
C LEU A 976 8.07 40.28 -0.60
N ALA A 977 7.20 39.32 -0.92
CA ALA A 977 7.49 38.30 -1.93
C ALA A 977 7.54 38.92 -3.34
N PRO A 978 8.59 38.61 -4.14
CA PRO A 978 8.67 38.99 -5.54
C PRO A 978 7.50 38.39 -6.34
N VAL A 979 7.05 39.12 -7.37
CA VAL A 979 6.09 38.62 -8.35
C VAL A 979 6.75 38.74 -9.71
N ASP A 980 6.87 37.63 -10.42
CA ASP A 980 7.44 37.61 -11.76
C ASP A 980 6.43 38.23 -12.76
N ALA A 981 6.79 39.39 -13.30
CA ALA A 981 5.96 40.12 -14.24
C ALA A 981 5.86 39.43 -15.62
N ALA A 982 6.86 38.62 -16.00
CA ALA A 982 6.91 37.98 -17.32
C ALA A 982 5.84 36.89 -17.48
N VAL A 983 5.55 36.16 -16.40
CA VAL A 983 4.56 35.06 -16.41
C VAL A 983 3.24 35.44 -15.74
N LEU A 984 3.12 36.62 -15.12
CA LEU A 984 1.97 37.03 -14.31
C LEU A 984 0.61 36.89 -15.02
N GLN A 985 0.52 37.26 -16.30
CA GLN A 985 -0.76 37.20 -17.03
C GLN A 985 -1.21 35.75 -17.31
N HIS A 986 -0.27 34.81 -17.45
CA HIS A 986 -0.56 33.42 -17.78
C HIS A 986 -0.62 32.52 -16.54
N ALA A 987 0.22 32.79 -15.54
CA ALA A 987 0.34 32.00 -14.31
C ALA A 987 -0.54 32.54 -13.15
N GLY A 988 -1.04 33.78 -13.26
CA GLY A 988 -1.84 34.44 -12.24
C GLY A 988 -1.13 34.49 -10.88
N TRP A 989 -1.81 34.04 -9.82
CA TRP A 989 -1.23 34.01 -8.47
C TRP A 989 -0.02 33.07 -8.34
N HIS A 990 0.21 32.15 -9.27
CA HIS A 990 1.38 31.27 -9.25
C HIS A 990 2.70 32.02 -9.49
N ALA A 991 2.65 33.20 -10.13
CA ALA A 991 3.78 34.09 -10.39
C ALA A 991 4.39 34.72 -9.11
N LEU A 992 3.75 34.54 -7.95
CA LEU A 992 4.31 34.93 -6.66
C LEU A 992 5.39 33.94 -6.21
N ASP A 993 6.58 34.43 -5.93
CA ASP A 993 7.65 33.63 -5.34
C ASP A 993 7.36 33.26 -3.90
N LYS A 994 7.72 32.02 -3.51
CA LYS A 994 7.32 31.42 -2.23
C LYS A 994 8.56 31.09 -1.38
N PRO A 995 9.18 32.10 -0.75
CA PRO A 995 10.36 31.88 0.07
C PRO A 995 10.07 30.87 1.19
N LEU A 996 11.12 30.16 1.65
CA LEU A 996 10.98 29.05 2.59
C LEU A 996 10.10 29.37 3.82
N PRO A 997 10.20 30.55 4.48
CA PRO A 997 9.33 30.89 5.61
C PRO A 997 7.84 30.95 5.23
N LEU A 998 7.49 31.48 4.05
CA LEU A 998 6.11 31.59 3.57
C LEU A 998 5.53 30.21 3.25
N THR A 999 6.34 29.35 2.64
CA THR A 999 5.98 27.96 2.32
C THR A 999 5.72 27.15 3.60
N VAL A 1000 6.64 27.21 4.56
CA VAL A 1000 6.51 26.50 5.85
C VAL A 1000 5.29 27.01 6.63
N LEU A 1001 5.10 28.32 6.72
CA LEU A 1001 3.95 28.92 7.40
C LEU A 1001 2.62 28.46 6.79
N THR A 1002 2.51 28.49 5.46
CA THR A 1002 1.31 28.07 4.73
C THR A 1002 1.00 26.59 4.96
N ILE A 1003 2.02 25.72 4.91
CA ILE A 1003 1.87 24.28 5.19
C ILE A 1003 1.39 24.05 6.63
N LEU A 1004 2.03 24.71 7.61
CA LEU A 1004 1.67 24.54 9.02
C LEU A 1004 0.24 25.01 9.31
N LEU A 1005 -0.15 26.19 8.83
CA LEU A 1005 -1.51 26.71 9.02
C LEU A 1005 -2.56 25.80 8.38
N ASN A 1006 -2.29 25.27 7.18
CA ASN A 1006 -3.21 24.36 6.49
C ASN A 1006 -3.33 23.01 7.19
N ILE A 1007 -2.22 22.41 7.65
CA ILE A 1007 -2.25 21.13 8.37
C ILE A 1007 -2.94 21.29 9.72
N VAL A 1008 -2.45 22.20 10.56
CA VAL A 1008 -2.99 22.41 11.92
C VAL A 1008 -4.44 22.85 11.85
N GLY A 1009 -4.77 23.79 10.95
CA GLY A 1009 -6.14 24.27 10.75
C GLY A 1009 -7.09 23.17 10.27
N THR A 1010 -6.66 22.32 9.34
CA THR A 1010 -7.48 21.18 8.86
C THR A 1010 -7.68 20.14 9.95
N VAL A 1011 -6.64 19.79 10.71
CA VAL A 1011 -6.75 18.84 11.84
C VAL A 1011 -7.72 19.37 12.89
N LEU A 1012 -7.63 20.65 13.26
CA LEU A 1012 -8.53 21.26 14.22
C LEU A 1012 -9.97 21.30 13.70
N LEU A 1013 -10.17 21.70 12.46
CA LEU A 1013 -11.49 21.82 11.83
C LEU A 1013 -12.16 20.45 11.64
N VAL A 1014 -11.50 19.53 10.93
CA VAL A 1014 -12.02 18.19 10.61
C VAL A 1014 -12.09 17.34 11.87
N GLY A 1015 -11.01 17.30 12.65
CA GLY A 1015 -10.96 16.55 13.90
C GLY A 1015 -12.01 17.05 14.90
N GLY A 1016 -12.14 18.36 15.06
CA GLY A 1016 -13.14 18.96 15.94
C GLY A 1016 -14.59 18.71 15.48
N ALA A 1017 -14.85 18.76 14.18
CA ALA A 1017 -16.16 18.44 13.62
C ALA A 1017 -16.51 16.96 13.77
N LEU A 1018 -15.56 16.04 13.49
CA LEU A 1018 -15.76 14.59 13.66
C LEU A 1018 -15.92 14.21 15.12
N TYR A 1019 -15.13 14.80 16.03
CA TYR A 1019 -15.26 14.60 17.47
C TYR A 1019 -16.65 15.06 17.97
N SER A 1020 -17.10 16.22 17.54
CA SER A 1020 -18.44 16.73 17.86
C SER A 1020 -19.55 15.81 17.34
N ALA A 1021 -19.41 15.32 16.09
CA ALA A 1021 -20.35 14.37 15.51
C ALA A 1021 -20.39 13.05 16.28
N TRP A 1022 -19.23 12.53 16.71
CA TRP A 1022 -19.13 11.31 17.51
C TRP A 1022 -19.79 11.46 18.89
N ILE A 1023 -19.60 12.60 19.57
CA ILE A 1023 -20.28 12.88 20.85
C ILE A 1023 -21.80 12.90 20.67
N PHE A 1024 -22.32 13.62 19.67
CA PHE A 1024 -23.75 13.70 19.42
C PHE A 1024 -24.35 12.33 19.05
N TRP A 1025 -23.60 11.53 18.30
CA TRP A 1025 -23.97 10.16 17.98
C TRP A 1025 -24.03 9.27 19.22
N ARG A 1026 -22.96 9.24 20.04
CA ARG A 1026 -22.87 8.42 21.26
C ARG A 1026 -23.96 8.77 22.26
N LYS A 1027 -24.26 10.06 22.43
CA LYS A 1027 -25.27 10.55 23.37
C LYS A 1027 -26.70 10.49 22.80
N GLY A 1028 -26.89 10.20 21.51
CA GLY A 1028 -28.20 10.15 20.87
C GLY A 1028 -28.93 11.49 20.77
N ILE A 1029 -28.22 12.61 20.94
CA ILE A 1029 -28.78 13.98 21.01
C ILE A 1029 -28.40 14.81 19.78
N MET A 1030 -29.15 15.88 19.49
CA MET A 1030 -28.79 16.91 18.50
C MET A 1030 -28.44 16.39 17.09
N ARG A 1031 -29.22 15.43 16.58
CA ARG A 1031 -28.98 14.75 15.29
C ARG A 1031 -28.77 15.69 14.10
N ARG A 1032 -29.42 16.86 14.07
CA ARG A 1032 -29.22 17.87 13.00
C ARG A 1032 -27.83 18.50 13.05
N ARG A 1033 -27.33 18.79 14.26
CA ARG A 1033 -25.96 19.30 14.48
C ARG A 1033 -24.91 18.25 14.12
N MET A 1034 -25.15 16.99 14.46
CA MET A 1034 -24.29 15.87 14.06
C MET A 1034 -24.10 15.78 12.53
N VAL A 1035 -25.20 15.85 11.77
CA VAL A 1035 -25.13 15.85 10.29
C VAL A 1035 -24.44 17.11 9.78
N GLY A 1036 -24.70 18.27 10.40
CA GLY A 1036 -24.00 19.51 10.07
C GLY A 1036 -22.48 19.42 10.26
N CYS A 1037 -22.02 18.83 11.36
CA CYS A 1037 -20.60 18.57 11.62
C CYS A 1037 -19.97 17.63 10.58
N LEU A 1038 -20.68 16.57 10.17
CA LEU A 1038 -20.19 15.65 9.13
C LEU A 1038 -20.08 16.34 7.75
N LEU A 1039 -21.03 17.21 7.41
CA LEU A 1039 -20.99 18.00 6.17
C LEU A 1039 -19.87 19.04 6.19
N LEU A 1040 -19.61 19.68 7.35
CA LEU A 1040 -18.47 20.59 7.53
C LEU A 1040 -17.13 19.86 7.36
N ALA A 1041 -16.99 18.68 7.96
CA ALA A 1041 -15.79 17.85 7.81
C ALA A 1041 -15.60 17.37 6.37
N GLY A 1042 -16.67 16.86 5.74
CA GLY A 1042 -16.63 16.40 4.35
C GLY A 1042 -16.32 17.54 3.37
N GLY A 1043 -16.95 18.71 3.55
CA GLY A 1043 -16.68 19.88 2.73
C GLY A 1043 -15.24 20.35 2.84
N ALA A 1044 -14.68 20.43 4.05
CA ALA A 1044 -13.28 20.77 4.27
C ALA A 1044 -12.30 19.79 3.59
N LEU A 1045 -12.58 18.49 3.66
CA LEU A 1045 -11.77 17.47 3.00
C LEU A 1045 -11.84 17.54 1.47
N VAL A 1046 -13.02 17.87 0.91
CA VAL A 1046 -13.18 18.07 -0.55
C VAL A 1046 -12.36 19.28 -1.01
N VAL A 1047 -12.39 20.39 -0.27
CA VAL A 1047 -11.54 21.56 -0.57
C VAL A 1047 -10.05 21.18 -0.49
N ALA A 1048 -9.63 20.45 0.56
CA ALA A 1048 -8.25 20.03 0.72
C ALA A 1048 -7.75 19.10 -0.40
N ALA A 1049 -8.61 18.19 -0.89
CA ALA A 1049 -8.30 17.31 -2.02
C ALA A 1049 -8.17 18.06 -3.35
N GLY A 1050 -8.87 19.19 -3.52
CA GLY A 1050 -8.76 20.05 -4.69
C GLY A 1050 -7.34 20.52 -4.99
N GLY A 1051 -6.55 20.82 -3.96
CA GLY A 1051 -5.15 21.19 -4.09
C GLY A 1051 -4.23 20.07 -4.59
N SER A 1052 -4.66 18.81 -4.51
CA SER A 1052 -3.96 17.64 -5.07
C SER A 1052 -4.29 17.43 -6.53
N LEU A 1053 -5.53 17.72 -6.92
CA LEU A 1053 -6.05 17.48 -8.27
C LEU A 1053 -5.44 18.42 -9.32
N THR A 1054 -4.90 19.57 -8.91
CA THR A 1054 -4.15 20.48 -9.79
C THR A 1054 -2.85 19.87 -10.35
N ARG A 1055 -2.39 18.74 -9.80
CA ARG A 1055 -1.19 18.03 -10.27
C ARG A 1055 -1.37 17.24 -11.57
N PHE A 1056 -2.61 17.08 -12.02
CA PHE A 1056 -2.93 16.47 -13.32
C PHE A 1056 -2.87 17.49 -14.47
N GLY A 1057 -2.10 18.58 -14.33
CA GLY A 1057 -1.91 19.59 -15.36
C GLY A 1057 -3.06 20.58 -15.56
N HIS A 1058 -4.20 20.41 -14.87
CA HIS A 1058 -5.39 21.23 -15.07
C HIS A 1058 -5.78 21.99 -13.78
N GLN A 1059 -5.50 23.30 -13.77
CA GLN A 1059 -5.75 24.20 -12.62
C GLN A 1059 -7.25 24.33 -12.28
N GLN A 1060 -8.13 24.10 -13.26
CA GLN A 1060 -9.59 24.14 -13.13
C GLN A 1060 -10.17 23.16 -12.10
N TYR A 1061 -9.50 22.04 -11.81
CA TYR A 1061 -9.97 21.06 -10.82
C TYR A 1061 -9.96 21.58 -9.38
N LEU A 1062 -9.13 22.60 -9.10
CA LEU A 1062 -9.11 23.27 -7.80
C LEU A 1062 -10.47 23.91 -7.50
N TYR A 1063 -11.02 24.66 -8.45
CA TYR A 1063 -12.25 25.43 -8.26
C TYR A 1063 -13.52 24.59 -8.31
N VAL A 1064 -13.49 23.45 -9.02
CA VAL A 1064 -14.55 22.43 -8.92
C VAL A 1064 -14.65 21.91 -7.48
N ALA A 1065 -13.51 21.51 -6.91
CA ALA A 1065 -13.44 21.00 -5.55
C ALA A 1065 -13.76 22.09 -4.50
N MET A 1066 -13.27 23.32 -4.68
CA MET A 1066 -13.61 24.45 -3.81
C MET A 1066 -15.11 24.74 -3.81
N SER A 1067 -15.74 24.83 -4.99
CA SER A 1067 -17.17 25.13 -5.12
C SER A 1067 -18.03 24.07 -4.42
N ALA A 1068 -17.74 22.79 -4.69
CA ALA A 1068 -18.45 21.67 -4.08
C ALA A 1068 -18.20 21.60 -2.56
N GLY A 1069 -16.95 21.78 -2.13
CA GLY A 1069 -16.57 21.75 -0.73
C GLY A 1069 -17.21 22.87 0.09
N ILE A 1070 -17.21 24.11 -0.41
CA ILE A 1070 -17.85 25.26 0.24
C ILE A 1070 -19.36 25.09 0.29
N ALA A 1071 -20.00 24.57 -0.77
CA ALA A 1071 -21.43 24.27 -0.76
C ALA A 1071 -21.80 23.27 0.36
N LEU A 1072 -20.98 22.24 0.55
CA LEU A 1072 -21.14 21.28 1.65
C LEU A 1072 -20.92 21.94 3.02
N MET A 1073 -19.90 22.79 3.17
CA MET A 1073 -19.66 23.52 4.41
C MET A 1073 -20.80 24.48 4.75
N PHE A 1074 -21.31 25.21 3.76
CA PHE A 1074 -22.47 26.11 3.91
C PHE A 1074 -23.70 25.32 4.33
N TRP A 1075 -24.00 24.21 3.65
CA TRP A 1075 -25.13 23.37 4.03
C TRP A 1075 -24.96 22.78 5.43
N GLY A 1076 -23.74 22.35 5.77
CA GLY A 1076 -23.38 21.85 7.09
C GLY A 1076 -23.63 22.88 8.18
N TYR A 1077 -23.16 24.12 8.00
CA TYR A 1077 -23.39 25.22 8.92
C TYR A 1077 -24.89 25.54 9.08
N LEU A 1078 -25.66 25.62 7.99
CA LEU A 1078 -27.10 25.84 8.07
C LEU A 1078 -27.82 24.75 8.88
N LYS A 1079 -27.33 23.50 8.85
CA LYS A 1079 -27.88 22.41 9.66
C LYS A 1079 -27.51 22.48 11.14
N THR A 1080 -26.35 23.03 11.50
CA THR A 1080 -25.95 23.15 12.91
C THR A 1080 -26.75 24.22 13.67
N ILE A 1081 -27.28 25.21 12.94
CA ILE A 1081 -27.92 26.39 13.53
C ILE A 1081 -29.45 26.31 13.62
N GLN A 1082 -30.08 25.24 13.13
CA GLN A 1082 -31.54 25.05 13.23
C GLN A 1082 -31.97 24.77 14.68
N PRO A 1083 -33.06 25.40 15.18
CA PRO A 1083 -33.60 25.11 16.50
C PRO A 1083 -34.08 23.66 16.63
N ALA A 1084 -33.97 23.11 17.84
CA ALA A 1084 -34.60 21.83 18.15
C ALA A 1084 -36.14 21.99 18.06
N PRO A 1085 -36.89 20.97 17.59
CA PRO A 1085 -38.35 21.02 17.64
C PRO A 1085 -38.77 21.25 19.10
N ALA A 1086 -39.65 22.23 19.35
CA ALA A 1086 -40.21 22.46 20.67
C ALA A 1086 -40.87 21.15 21.14
N ALA A 1087 -40.52 20.69 22.34
CA ALA A 1087 -41.25 19.61 22.97
C ALA A 1087 -42.68 20.12 23.19
N VAL A 1088 -43.66 19.49 22.54
CA VAL A 1088 -45.06 19.74 22.81
C VAL A 1088 -45.27 19.36 24.28
N SER A 1089 -45.53 20.34 25.14
CA SER A 1089 -46.00 20.10 26.49
C SER A 1089 -47.41 19.51 26.38
N GLU A 1090 -47.54 18.20 26.59
CA GLU A 1090 -48.86 17.60 26.79
C GLU A 1090 -49.50 18.24 28.05
N PRO A 1091 -50.80 18.58 28.02
CA PRO A 1091 -51.51 19.01 29.22
C PRO A 1091 -51.50 17.86 30.22
N ALA A 1092 -51.26 18.17 31.50
CA ALA A 1092 -51.23 17.21 32.59
C ALA A 1092 -52.51 16.36 32.60
N ARG A 1093 -52.39 15.08 32.21
CA ARG A 1093 -53.43 14.08 32.45
C ARG A 1093 -53.49 13.80 33.94
N GLU A 1094 -54.62 14.17 34.55
CA GLU A 1094 -55.03 13.72 35.88
C GLU A 1094 -54.78 12.22 36.04
N LEU A 1095 -53.92 11.89 37.00
CA LEU A 1095 -53.71 10.52 37.47
C LEU A 1095 -54.94 10.09 38.28
N SER A 1096 -55.89 9.41 37.65
CA SER A 1096 -56.88 8.59 38.34
C SER A 1096 -56.15 7.45 39.08
N ARG A 1097 -56.11 7.55 40.41
CA ARG A 1097 -55.59 6.53 41.34
C ARG A 1097 -56.28 5.18 41.15
N PRO A 1098 -55.58 4.04 41.21
CA PRO A 1098 -56.20 2.74 41.45
C PRO A 1098 -56.57 2.63 42.95
N LEU A 1099 -57.84 2.33 43.23
CA LEU A 1099 -58.33 1.94 44.55
C LEU A 1099 -57.67 0.62 44.97
N LEU A 1100 -56.83 0.67 45.99
CA LEU A 1100 -56.47 -0.49 46.80
C LEU A 1100 -57.55 -0.61 47.90
N GLU A 1101 -58.46 -1.56 47.73
CA GLU A 1101 -59.36 -2.02 48.78
C GLU A 1101 -58.53 -2.69 49.89
N ALA A 1102 -58.52 -2.06 51.06
CA ALA A 1102 -58.13 -2.67 52.32
C ALA A 1102 -59.41 -3.08 53.05
N THR A 1103 -59.69 -4.38 53.10
CA THR A 1103 -60.67 -4.97 54.03
C THR A 1103 -60.11 -4.91 55.46
N PRO A 1104 -60.80 -4.29 56.43
CA PRO A 1104 -60.42 -4.36 57.84
C PRO A 1104 -61.04 -5.61 58.48
N MET A 1105 -60.20 -6.44 59.10
CA MET A 1105 -60.62 -7.51 59.98
C MET A 1105 -60.92 -6.90 61.36
N ASN A 1106 -62.21 -6.68 61.66
CA ASN A 1106 -62.66 -6.20 62.95
C ASN A 1106 -63.04 -7.41 63.82
N GLN A 1107 -62.31 -7.65 64.90
CA GLN A 1107 -62.78 -8.50 65.99
C GLN A 1107 -63.43 -7.62 67.05
N THR A 1108 -64.71 -7.84 67.34
CA THR A 1108 -65.20 -7.96 68.72
C THR A 1108 -66.61 -8.55 68.79
N ALA A 1109 -66.72 -9.53 69.70
CA ALA A 1109 -67.85 -9.82 70.61
C ALA A 1109 -68.81 -10.99 70.33
N ARG A 1110 -68.59 -12.04 71.15
CA ARG A 1110 -69.53 -12.74 72.06
C ARG A 1110 -70.43 -13.90 71.57
N ALA A 1111 -70.26 -14.99 72.33
CA ALA A 1111 -71.25 -15.89 72.93
C ALA A 1111 -71.50 -17.26 72.26
N THR A 1112 -71.53 -18.25 73.16
CA THR A 1112 -71.79 -19.70 73.06
C THR A 1112 -70.72 -20.57 72.41
#